data_AF-A0A1B7V7Y1-F1
#
_entry.id   AF-A0A1B7V7Y1-F1
#
_cell.length_a   1.000
_cell.length_b   1.000
_cell.length_c   1.000
_cell.angle_alpha   90.00
_cell.angle_beta   90.00
_cell.angle_gamma   90.00
#
_symmetry.space_group_name_H-M   'P 1'
#
loop_
_entity.id
_entity.type
_entity.pdbx_description
1 polymer ?
#
loop_
_entity_poly.entity_id
_entity_poly.type
_entity_poly.pdbx_seq_one_letter_code
_entity_poly.pdbx_strand_id
1 'polypeptide(L)'
;MAKKMALLIGVSEYGAGIPPLLSALNDVEAMERVLQNPNLGNFAQVKRLLNPDSVAMRIAIQELFKNAGKEDLLLFFFSGHGITNDDNHLYLATRDTAKDNFEATAVDANFIQTQSKSCYSKRQVLILDACYSGAFANGWHTKSIGVDIKKQLGAEGRVVLTSSGATQTSFAQEGATLSLYTQYLVEGIETGAADTDNDGNIHVQELHTYAKAKVQAVKPNMTPDIILDKEGYNILLAYAPKNPEAEYRKLVEQYAPNGELNELAFLVLKPKRKILGITDTKAEEIETEFLEPFRRRLANLQIYKQAFAKAVEQKYPLDEHILKILKDYQQYILGLRDEDVASIELEITSVKEVEYQKQLQIQRQQEEEALQLQQQAKALSQLRLQQEAERLQRQREAEAAEQLRLQQEAEILQRQREAEAEKNKSGYQLKTFQFETAQINKNGTGIKRITKNAEYFTQDLGNGVFLEMVHIPGGTFLMGSPESDESPISSESPQHQVTVPSFFMGKYPVTQKQWRLVAALPKVKIDLESDPSRFKGDNLPVECVSWNHTQEFCARLSLKTNQTYRLPSEAEWEYACRGGTTTPFYFGETISTELANYHGNYTYGGGAKGEYRGKTTEVGKFPANPCGLYDMCGNVWEWCQDEWHGNYINAPTDGSAWSNGSNNYMSLRGGSWVYVPHFCRSASRNYVNWVERGFIYDHVGFRVVCVVGRILQ
;
A
#
# COMPACT_ATOMS: atom_id res chain seq x y z
N MET A 1 -72.37 -32.43 -20.70
CA MET A 1 -71.26 -32.61 -19.73
C MET A 1 -70.14 -31.69 -20.14
N ALA A 2 -69.52 -31.01 -19.17
CA ALA A 2 -68.32 -30.21 -19.38
C ALA A 2 -67.21 -31.07 -20.00
N LYS A 3 -66.60 -30.61 -21.08
CA LYS A 3 -65.50 -31.30 -21.76
C LYS A 3 -64.17 -30.63 -21.42
N LYS A 4 -63.12 -31.43 -21.33
CA LYS A 4 -61.73 -30.96 -21.30
C LYS A 4 -61.16 -31.04 -22.72
N MET A 5 -60.72 -29.91 -23.25
CA MET A 5 -60.20 -29.78 -24.62
C MET A 5 -58.79 -29.18 -24.57
N ALA A 6 -57.87 -29.71 -25.36
CA ALA A 6 -56.51 -29.19 -25.47
C ALA A 6 -56.08 -28.97 -26.91
N LEU A 7 -55.33 -27.89 -27.16
CA LEU A 7 -54.55 -27.67 -28.37
C LEU A 7 -53.07 -27.67 -27.98
N LEU A 8 -52.30 -28.60 -28.53
CA LEU A 8 -50.87 -28.74 -28.27
C LEU A 8 -50.11 -28.41 -29.55
N ILE A 9 -49.30 -27.36 -29.50
CA ILE A 9 -48.52 -26.87 -30.65
C ILE A 9 -47.04 -27.04 -30.36
N GLY A 10 -46.33 -27.71 -31.26
CA GLY A 10 -44.89 -27.93 -31.17
C GLY A 10 -44.22 -27.45 -32.44
N VAL A 11 -43.26 -26.54 -32.33
CA VAL A 11 -42.50 -26.02 -33.47
C VAL A 11 -41.02 -26.33 -33.25
N SER A 12 -40.45 -27.07 -34.19
CA SER A 12 -39.07 -27.57 -34.17
C SER A 12 -38.26 -27.14 -35.38
N GLU A 13 -38.93 -26.76 -36.46
CA GLU A 13 -38.34 -26.24 -37.70
C GLU A 13 -38.71 -24.76 -37.83
N TYR A 14 -37.80 -23.95 -38.36
CA TYR A 14 -37.99 -22.51 -38.53
C TYR A 14 -37.34 -22.01 -39.84
N GLY A 15 -37.72 -20.82 -40.27
CA GLY A 15 -37.10 -20.11 -41.38
C GLY A 15 -35.70 -19.57 -41.05
N ALA A 16 -35.13 -18.82 -41.99
CA ALA A 16 -33.74 -18.37 -41.90
C ALA A 16 -33.45 -17.57 -40.62
N GLY A 17 -32.33 -17.91 -39.95
CA GLY A 17 -31.83 -17.17 -38.79
C GLY A 17 -32.38 -17.61 -37.43
N ILE A 18 -33.20 -18.66 -37.36
CA ILE A 18 -33.70 -19.25 -36.11
C ILE A 18 -33.28 -20.73 -36.06
N PRO A 19 -32.64 -21.20 -34.97
CA PRO A 19 -32.20 -22.59 -34.86
C PRO A 19 -33.38 -23.57 -34.66
N PRO A 20 -33.25 -24.84 -35.09
CA PRO A 20 -34.25 -25.86 -34.84
C PRO A 20 -34.32 -26.25 -33.35
N LEU A 21 -35.50 -26.69 -32.90
CA LEU A 21 -35.78 -27.05 -31.49
C LEU A 21 -36.45 -28.43 -31.40
N LEU A 22 -35.65 -29.50 -31.37
CA LEU A 22 -36.17 -30.88 -31.46
C LEU A 22 -37.02 -31.29 -30.23
N SER A 23 -36.73 -30.74 -29.04
CA SER A 23 -37.48 -31.04 -27.82
C SER A 23 -38.97 -30.65 -27.93
N ALA A 24 -39.33 -29.67 -28.77
CA ALA A 24 -40.69 -29.18 -28.87
C ALA A 24 -41.70 -30.22 -29.37
N LEU A 25 -41.28 -31.15 -30.23
CA LEU A 25 -42.15 -32.24 -30.68
C LEU A 25 -42.36 -33.28 -29.57
N ASN A 26 -41.28 -33.61 -28.85
CA ASN A 26 -41.32 -34.55 -27.73
C ASN A 26 -42.14 -34.00 -26.56
N ASP A 27 -42.07 -32.69 -26.31
CA ASP A 27 -42.88 -31.98 -25.31
C ASP A 27 -44.37 -32.14 -25.59
N VAL A 28 -44.78 -31.96 -26.86
CA VAL A 28 -46.17 -32.17 -27.27
C VAL A 28 -46.60 -33.61 -27.08
N GLU A 29 -45.75 -34.59 -27.42
CA GLU A 29 -46.05 -36.01 -27.24
C GLU A 29 -46.19 -36.38 -25.75
N ALA A 30 -45.29 -35.88 -24.89
CA ALA A 30 -45.35 -36.12 -23.45
C ALA A 30 -46.58 -35.48 -22.82
N MET A 31 -46.92 -34.24 -23.20
CA MET A 31 -48.13 -33.57 -22.74
C MET A 31 -49.41 -34.25 -23.25
N GLU A 32 -49.44 -34.69 -24.51
CA GLU A 32 -50.57 -35.45 -25.08
C GLU A 32 -50.86 -36.70 -24.25
N ARG A 33 -49.81 -37.45 -23.91
CA ARG A 33 -49.90 -38.70 -23.14
C ARG A 33 -50.52 -38.50 -21.75
N VAL A 34 -50.09 -37.50 -20.99
CA VAL A 34 -50.63 -37.26 -19.63
C VAL A 34 -52.04 -36.67 -19.66
N LEU A 35 -52.35 -35.82 -20.64
CA LEU A 35 -53.65 -35.18 -20.75
C LEU A 35 -54.73 -36.16 -21.24
N GLN A 36 -54.44 -37.02 -22.22
CA GLN A 36 -55.41 -38.00 -22.73
C GLN A 36 -55.65 -39.16 -21.76
N ASN A 37 -54.73 -39.46 -20.84
CA ASN A 37 -54.86 -40.59 -19.93
C ASN A 37 -56.13 -40.47 -19.07
N PRO A 38 -57.07 -41.44 -19.12
CA PRO A 38 -58.34 -41.39 -18.37
C PRO A 38 -58.19 -41.30 -16.85
N ASN A 39 -57.07 -41.80 -16.31
CA ASN A 39 -56.79 -41.83 -14.88
C ASN A 39 -56.01 -40.59 -14.40
N LEU A 40 -55.53 -39.75 -15.32
CA LEU A 40 -54.76 -38.53 -15.02
C LEU A 40 -55.52 -37.29 -15.51
N GLY A 41 -55.23 -36.78 -16.71
CA GLY A 41 -55.84 -35.56 -17.24
C GLY A 41 -57.30 -35.72 -17.69
N ASN A 42 -57.66 -36.88 -18.27
CA ASN A 42 -58.97 -37.19 -18.83
C ASN A 42 -59.49 -36.12 -19.83
N PHE A 43 -58.62 -35.66 -20.73
CA PHE A 43 -58.98 -34.72 -21.80
C PHE A 43 -59.70 -35.44 -22.94
N ALA A 44 -60.97 -35.11 -23.14
CA ALA A 44 -61.82 -35.77 -24.14
C ALA A 44 -61.43 -35.42 -25.58
N GLN A 45 -60.77 -34.28 -25.79
CA GLN A 45 -60.28 -33.84 -27.11
C GLN A 45 -58.90 -33.22 -26.95
N VAL A 46 -57.89 -33.79 -27.60
CA VAL A 46 -56.55 -33.22 -27.66
C VAL A 46 -56.16 -33.12 -29.13
N LYS A 47 -56.02 -31.90 -29.65
CA LYS A 47 -55.59 -31.62 -31.01
C LYS A 47 -54.11 -31.25 -30.98
N ARG A 48 -53.27 -32.04 -31.66
CA ARG A 48 -51.86 -31.74 -31.83
C ARG A 48 -51.60 -31.05 -33.18
N LEU A 49 -50.69 -30.09 -33.20
CA LEU A 49 -50.29 -29.37 -34.40
C LEU A 49 -48.76 -29.20 -34.41
N LEU A 50 -48.09 -29.96 -35.26
CA LEU A 50 -46.62 -30.03 -35.33
C LEU A 50 -46.11 -29.22 -36.52
N ASN A 51 -45.16 -28.32 -36.29
CA ASN A 51 -44.59 -27.41 -37.28
C ASN A 51 -45.65 -26.71 -38.18
N PRO A 52 -46.71 -26.08 -37.63
CA PRO A 52 -47.64 -25.31 -38.44
C PRO A 52 -47.01 -24.07 -39.04
N ASP A 53 -47.58 -23.59 -40.15
CA ASP A 53 -47.42 -22.21 -40.60
C ASP A 53 -48.31 -21.25 -39.76
N SER A 54 -48.15 -19.94 -39.97
CA SER A 54 -48.89 -18.91 -39.23
C SER A 54 -50.40 -18.95 -39.45
N VAL A 55 -50.88 -19.38 -40.62
CA VAL A 55 -52.31 -19.42 -40.96
C VAL A 55 -52.96 -20.61 -40.27
N ALA A 56 -52.37 -21.80 -40.39
CA ALA A 56 -52.81 -23.02 -39.74
C ALA A 56 -52.83 -22.87 -38.22
N MET A 57 -51.78 -22.25 -37.64
CA MET A 57 -51.71 -21.98 -36.21
C MET A 57 -52.82 -21.03 -35.75
N ARG A 58 -53.07 -19.92 -36.46
CA ARG A 58 -54.17 -18.97 -36.14
C ARG A 58 -55.55 -19.63 -36.23
N ILE A 59 -55.80 -20.45 -37.25
CA ILE A 59 -57.06 -21.18 -37.41
C ILE A 59 -57.27 -22.13 -36.22
N ALA A 60 -56.25 -22.93 -35.86
CA ALA A 60 -56.37 -23.89 -34.76
C ALA A 60 -56.61 -23.19 -33.41
N ILE A 61 -55.91 -22.07 -33.14
CA ILE A 61 -56.11 -21.24 -31.95
C ILE A 61 -57.55 -20.70 -31.91
N GLN A 62 -58.02 -20.14 -33.02
CA GLN A 62 -59.38 -19.62 -33.12
C GLN A 62 -60.44 -20.72 -32.89
N GLU A 63 -60.24 -21.91 -33.47
CA GLU A 63 -61.14 -23.05 -33.28
C GLU A 63 -61.22 -23.50 -31.81
N LEU A 64 -60.08 -23.55 -31.10
CA LEU A 64 -60.04 -23.92 -29.69
C LEU A 64 -60.93 -23.00 -28.85
N PHE A 65 -60.77 -21.69 -29.01
CA PHE A 65 -61.47 -20.69 -28.19
C PHE A 65 -62.92 -20.44 -28.64
N LYS A 66 -63.24 -20.60 -29.93
CA LYS A 66 -64.59 -20.36 -30.47
C LYS A 66 -65.56 -21.51 -30.18
N ASN A 67 -65.08 -22.76 -30.20
CA ASN A 67 -65.95 -23.94 -30.11
C ASN A 67 -66.26 -24.38 -28.68
N ALA A 68 -65.74 -23.67 -27.68
CA ALA A 68 -65.86 -24.03 -26.27
C ALA A 68 -67.19 -23.61 -25.65
N GLY A 69 -67.84 -24.53 -24.95
CA GLY A 69 -68.96 -24.24 -24.07
C GLY A 69 -68.53 -23.52 -22.78
N LYS A 70 -69.49 -22.89 -22.09
CA LYS A 70 -69.26 -22.11 -20.87
C LYS A 70 -68.51 -22.88 -19.78
N GLU A 71 -68.90 -24.14 -19.64
CA GLU A 71 -68.40 -25.07 -18.62
C GLU A 71 -67.25 -25.92 -19.15
N ASP A 72 -66.70 -25.69 -20.34
CA ASP A 72 -65.57 -26.51 -20.82
C ASP A 72 -64.25 -26.01 -20.20
N LEU A 73 -63.27 -26.91 -20.03
CA LEU A 73 -61.90 -26.55 -19.66
C LEU A 73 -61.04 -26.57 -20.92
N LEU A 74 -60.41 -25.45 -21.23
CA LEU A 74 -59.50 -25.33 -22.36
C LEU A 74 -58.05 -25.31 -21.90
N LEU A 75 -57.20 -26.08 -22.57
CA LEU A 75 -55.76 -26.02 -22.42
C LEU A 75 -55.10 -25.66 -23.77
N PHE A 76 -54.30 -24.61 -23.77
CA PHE A 76 -53.43 -24.26 -24.89
C PHE A 76 -51.98 -24.47 -24.46
N PHE A 77 -51.28 -25.37 -25.13
CA PHE A 77 -49.86 -25.63 -24.89
C PHE A 77 -49.07 -25.26 -26.13
N PHE A 78 -48.01 -24.47 -25.94
CA PHE A 78 -47.05 -24.16 -26.99
C PHE A 78 -45.65 -24.49 -26.50
N SER A 79 -44.92 -25.30 -27.27
CA SER A 79 -43.47 -25.49 -27.12
C SER A 79 -42.78 -25.07 -28.42
N GLY A 80 -41.82 -24.14 -28.32
CA GLY A 80 -41.19 -23.50 -29.47
C GLY A 80 -40.44 -22.22 -29.12
N HIS A 81 -39.93 -21.53 -30.13
CA HIS A 81 -39.32 -20.21 -29.95
C HIS A 81 -40.37 -19.11 -29.77
N GLY A 82 -40.15 -18.28 -28.75
CA GLY A 82 -40.81 -16.99 -28.55
C GLY A 82 -39.84 -15.88 -28.90
N ILE A 83 -40.30 -14.90 -29.68
CA ILE A 83 -39.50 -13.77 -30.16
C ILE A 83 -40.21 -12.48 -29.73
N THR A 84 -39.47 -11.52 -29.20
CA THR A 84 -40.01 -10.20 -28.88
C THR A 84 -39.48 -9.15 -29.85
N ASN A 85 -40.30 -8.14 -30.14
CA ASN A 85 -39.82 -6.92 -30.81
C ASN A 85 -39.30 -5.89 -29.77
N ASP A 86 -38.85 -4.72 -30.25
CA ASP A 86 -38.28 -3.66 -29.40
C ASP A 86 -39.26 -3.12 -28.34
N ASP A 87 -40.57 -3.26 -28.58
CA ASP A 87 -41.64 -2.87 -27.64
C ASP A 87 -41.98 -3.98 -26.63
N ASN A 88 -41.20 -5.07 -26.60
CA ASN A 88 -41.45 -6.28 -25.79
C ASN A 88 -42.79 -6.98 -26.12
N HIS A 89 -43.31 -6.85 -27.33
CA HIS A 89 -44.46 -7.64 -27.79
C HIS A 89 -44.00 -9.04 -28.18
N LEU A 90 -44.65 -10.06 -27.60
CA LEU A 90 -44.32 -11.46 -27.82
C LEU A 90 -44.97 -12.02 -29.08
N TYR A 91 -44.19 -12.72 -29.89
CA TYR A 91 -44.61 -13.50 -31.03
C TYR A 91 -44.19 -14.96 -30.86
N LEU A 92 -45.12 -15.89 -31.13
CA LEU A 92 -44.83 -17.32 -31.15
C LEU A 92 -44.41 -17.71 -32.56
N ALA A 93 -43.17 -18.19 -32.70
CA ALA A 93 -42.61 -18.55 -34.00
C ALA A 93 -43.31 -19.78 -34.58
N THR A 94 -43.50 -19.76 -35.90
CA THR A 94 -44.06 -20.86 -36.71
C THR A 94 -43.00 -21.42 -37.64
N ARG A 95 -43.33 -22.47 -38.42
CA ARG A 95 -42.34 -23.16 -39.24
C ARG A 95 -41.62 -22.28 -40.27
N ASP A 96 -42.31 -21.24 -40.74
CA ASP A 96 -41.82 -20.33 -41.78
C ASP A 96 -41.29 -19.01 -41.19
N THR A 97 -41.26 -18.89 -39.86
CA THR A 97 -40.76 -17.67 -39.20
C THR A 97 -39.27 -17.54 -39.43
N ALA A 98 -38.83 -16.42 -40.01
CA ALA A 98 -37.43 -16.08 -40.15
C ALA A 98 -37.09 -14.83 -39.32
N LYS A 99 -35.83 -14.71 -38.90
CA LYS A 99 -35.37 -13.71 -37.93
C LYS A 99 -35.61 -12.26 -38.39
N ASP A 100 -35.51 -11.98 -39.68
CA ASP A 100 -35.56 -10.61 -40.21
C ASP A 100 -36.98 -10.12 -40.53
N ASN A 101 -37.97 -11.03 -40.58
CA ASN A 101 -39.37 -10.71 -40.92
C ASN A 101 -40.36 -11.46 -40.02
N PHE A 102 -39.98 -11.72 -38.77
CA PHE A 102 -40.72 -12.56 -37.85
C PHE A 102 -42.13 -12.02 -37.55
N GLU A 103 -42.33 -10.70 -37.51
CA GLU A 103 -43.66 -10.11 -37.24
C GLU A 103 -44.71 -10.51 -38.30
N ALA A 104 -44.29 -10.73 -39.55
CA ALA A 104 -45.19 -11.12 -40.64
C ALA A 104 -45.47 -12.64 -40.69
N THR A 105 -44.60 -13.44 -40.07
CA THR A 105 -44.55 -14.90 -40.23
C THR A 105 -44.76 -15.67 -38.93
N ALA A 106 -44.76 -14.99 -37.79
CA ALA A 106 -45.08 -15.54 -36.47
C ALA A 106 -46.55 -15.24 -36.08
N VAL A 107 -47.02 -15.83 -34.99
CA VAL A 107 -48.33 -15.54 -34.41
C VAL A 107 -48.17 -14.60 -33.22
N ASP A 108 -48.69 -13.39 -33.34
CA ASP A 108 -48.75 -12.39 -32.28
C ASP A 108 -49.50 -12.93 -31.05
N ALA A 109 -48.89 -12.84 -29.86
CA ALA A 109 -49.52 -13.21 -28.60
C ALA A 109 -50.83 -12.44 -28.32
N ASN A 110 -50.96 -11.20 -28.80
CA ASN A 110 -52.19 -10.41 -28.68
C ASN A 110 -53.37 -11.05 -29.41
N PHE A 111 -53.12 -11.76 -30.51
CA PHE A 111 -54.16 -12.53 -31.19
C PHE A 111 -54.70 -13.62 -30.26
N ILE A 112 -53.82 -14.36 -29.59
CA ILE A 112 -54.18 -15.41 -28.63
C ILE A 112 -54.94 -14.80 -27.44
N GLN A 113 -54.46 -13.69 -26.90
CA GLN A 113 -55.14 -12.97 -25.83
C GLN A 113 -56.53 -12.51 -26.25
N THR A 114 -56.71 -12.02 -27.47
CA THR A 114 -58.00 -11.59 -28.01
C THR A 114 -58.96 -12.77 -28.12
N GLN A 115 -58.51 -13.89 -28.69
CA GLN A 115 -59.31 -15.12 -28.77
C GLN A 115 -59.69 -15.65 -27.38
N SER A 116 -58.74 -15.67 -26.44
CA SER A 116 -58.95 -16.07 -25.05
C SER A 116 -59.93 -15.14 -24.31
N LYS A 117 -59.81 -13.82 -24.49
CA LYS A 117 -60.70 -12.80 -23.90
C LYS A 117 -62.14 -12.94 -24.42
N SER A 118 -62.32 -13.21 -25.70
CA SER A 118 -63.62 -13.40 -26.36
C SER A 118 -64.22 -14.80 -26.18
N CYS A 119 -63.48 -15.75 -25.60
CA CYS A 119 -63.94 -17.12 -25.37
C CYS A 119 -65.03 -17.19 -24.27
N TYR A 120 -66.07 -18.00 -24.52
CA TYR A 120 -67.18 -18.19 -23.60
C TYR A 120 -66.86 -19.11 -22.42
N SER A 121 -65.93 -20.06 -22.61
CA SER A 121 -65.41 -20.87 -21.50
C SER A 121 -64.71 -19.98 -20.49
N LYS A 122 -65.06 -20.18 -19.22
CA LYS A 122 -64.48 -19.46 -18.09
C LYS A 122 -63.30 -20.18 -17.47
N ARG A 123 -62.88 -21.34 -17.99
CA ARG A 123 -61.76 -22.14 -17.44
C ARG A 123 -60.73 -22.36 -18.54
N GLN A 124 -59.64 -21.60 -18.49
CA GLN A 124 -58.63 -21.59 -19.54
C GLN A 124 -57.23 -21.67 -18.93
N VAL A 125 -56.43 -22.62 -19.39
CA VAL A 125 -55.04 -22.84 -18.99
C VAL A 125 -54.16 -22.68 -20.23
N LEU A 126 -53.29 -21.68 -20.24
CA LEU A 126 -52.30 -21.48 -21.29
C LEU A 126 -50.94 -21.86 -20.72
N ILE A 127 -50.18 -22.70 -21.40
CA ILE A 127 -48.84 -23.12 -20.99
C ILE A 127 -47.90 -22.77 -22.15
N LEU A 128 -46.98 -21.84 -21.91
CA LEU A 128 -46.05 -21.31 -22.89
C LEU A 128 -44.64 -21.74 -22.52
N ASP A 129 -44.17 -22.82 -23.13
CA ASP A 129 -42.79 -23.26 -23.02
C ASP A 129 -41.92 -22.64 -24.13
N ALA A 130 -41.64 -21.35 -23.95
CA ALA A 130 -40.92 -20.53 -24.93
C ALA A 130 -40.09 -19.43 -24.24
N CYS A 131 -39.05 -18.95 -24.92
CA CYS A 131 -38.27 -17.78 -24.49
C CYS A 131 -39.18 -16.56 -24.36
N TYR A 132 -38.92 -15.68 -23.39
CA TYR A 132 -39.66 -14.42 -23.20
C TYR A 132 -41.17 -14.60 -22.97
N SER A 133 -41.63 -15.81 -22.62
CA SER A 133 -43.05 -16.11 -22.40
C SER A 133 -43.67 -15.26 -21.28
N GLY A 134 -42.89 -14.79 -20.31
CA GLY A 134 -43.32 -13.83 -19.29
C GLY A 134 -43.78 -12.46 -19.83
N ALA A 135 -43.39 -12.06 -21.05
CA ALA A 135 -43.86 -10.82 -21.69
C ALA A 135 -45.33 -10.89 -22.13
N PHE A 136 -45.95 -12.08 -22.11
CA PHE A 136 -47.38 -12.27 -22.37
C PHE A 136 -48.29 -11.46 -21.41
N ALA A 137 -47.80 -11.02 -20.25
CA ALA A 137 -48.58 -10.28 -19.24
C ALA A 137 -48.84 -8.79 -19.56
N ASN A 138 -48.09 -8.16 -20.49
CA ASN A 138 -48.11 -6.69 -20.70
C ASN A 138 -49.48 -6.11 -21.14
N GLY A 139 -50.48 -6.93 -21.44
CA GLY A 139 -51.86 -6.53 -21.79
C GLY A 139 -52.94 -6.89 -20.76
N TRP A 140 -52.58 -7.35 -19.55
CA TRP A 140 -53.51 -7.81 -18.50
C TRP A 140 -53.36 -6.95 -17.23
N HIS A 141 -54.47 -6.40 -16.71
CA HIS A 141 -54.49 -5.71 -15.42
C HIS A 141 -54.61 -6.73 -14.29
N THR A 142 -53.52 -7.02 -13.57
CA THR A 142 -53.51 -7.97 -12.46
C THR A 142 -53.89 -7.29 -11.13
N LYS A 143 -54.87 -7.84 -10.42
CA LYS A 143 -55.12 -7.51 -9.00
C LYS A 143 -54.42 -8.54 -8.12
N SER A 144 -53.67 -8.07 -7.13
CA SER A 144 -53.18 -8.86 -6.01
C SER A 144 -54.35 -9.43 -5.21
N ILE A 145 -54.31 -10.71 -4.82
CA ILE A 145 -55.28 -11.27 -3.88
C ILE A 145 -54.56 -11.92 -2.69
N GLY A 146 -54.99 -11.51 -1.50
CA GLY A 146 -54.84 -12.25 -0.25
C GLY A 146 -56.05 -13.14 0.01
N VAL A 147 -55.75 -14.42 0.26
CA VAL A 147 -56.30 -15.41 1.21
C VAL A 147 -57.83 -15.61 1.38
N ASP A 148 -58.19 -16.89 1.21
CA ASP A 148 -59.25 -17.72 1.84
C ASP A 148 -60.65 -17.81 1.21
N ILE A 149 -60.93 -18.87 0.42
CA ILE A 149 -62.28 -19.44 0.26
C ILE A 149 -62.21 -20.97 0.02
N LYS A 150 -62.85 -21.73 0.92
CA LYS A 150 -63.11 -23.17 0.83
C LYS A 150 -64.23 -23.52 -0.17
N LYS A 151 -64.00 -24.64 -0.87
CA LYS A 151 -64.98 -25.55 -1.52
C LYS A 151 -66.03 -24.88 -2.42
N GLN A 152 -65.66 -24.67 -3.67
CA GLN A 152 -66.59 -24.80 -4.80
C GLN A 152 -65.93 -25.55 -5.95
N LEU A 153 -66.62 -26.59 -6.43
CA LEU A 153 -66.30 -27.29 -7.66
C LEU A 153 -66.27 -26.29 -8.82
N GLY A 154 -65.13 -26.18 -9.49
CA GLY A 154 -64.99 -25.48 -10.78
C GLY A 154 -64.71 -23.99 -10.68
N ALA A 155 -63.56 -23.62 -10.11
CA ALA A 155 -63.11 -22.23 -10.13
C ALA A 155 -63.08 -21.65 -11.56
N GLU A 156 -63.63 -20.45 -11.71
CA GLU A 156 -63.65 -19.69 -12.96
C GLU A 156 -62.39 -18.81 -13.04
N GLY A 157 -61.61 -18.96 -14.10
CA GLY A 157 -60.44 -18.12 -14.32
C GLY A 157 -59.62 -18.48 -15.56
N ARG A 158 -58.67 -17.58 -15.86
CA ARG A 158 -57.64 -17.79 -16.87
C ARG A 158 -56.29 -17.78 -16.17
N VAL A 159 -55.46 -18.74 -16.52
CA VAL A 159 -54.11 -18.89 -15.99
C VAL A 159 -53.13 -19.12 -17.14
N VAL A 160 -52.00 -18.42 -17.10
CA VAL A 160 -50.90 -18.59 -18.05
C VAL A 160 -49.68 -19.05 -17.27
N LEU A 161 -49.11 -20.19 -17.64
CA LEU A 161 -47.86 -20.71 -17.12
C LEU A 161 -46.74 -20.43 -18.13
N THR A 162 -45.62 -19.90 -17.68
CA THR A 162 -44.48 -19.57 -18.54
C THR A 162 -43.23 -20.29 -18.06
N SER A 163 -42.42 -20.80 -18.98
CA SER A 163 -41.15 -21.48 -18.62
C SER A 163 -40.01 -20.50 -18.31
N SER A 164 -40.19 -19.20 -18.61
CA SER A 164 -39.22 -18.14 -18.32
C SER A 164 -39.92 -16.80 -17.99
N GLY A 165 -39.21 -15.93 -17.25
CA GLY A 165 -39.64 -14.53 -17.01
C GLY A 165 -39.51 -13.65 -18.26
N ALA A 166 -40.05 -12.42 -18.20
CA ALA A 166 -40.17 -11.52 -19.35
C ALA A 166 -38.84 -11.08 -20.01
N THR A 167 -37.70 -11.27 -19.34
CA THR A 167 -36.37 -10.80 -19.79
C THR A 167 -35.40 -11.95 -20.07
N GLN A 168 -35.83 -13.21 -19.98
CA GLN A 168 -34.93 -14.37 -20.00
C GLN A 168 -35.08 -15.22 -21.28
N THR A 169 -33.95 -15.58 -21.87
CA THR A 169 -33.85 -16.60 -22.93
C THR A 169 -33.92 -18.00 -22.31
N SER A 170 -34.89 -18.83 -22.72
CA SER A 170 -34.90 -20.25 -22.38
C SER A 170 -33.89 -21.01 -23.25
N PHE A 171 -32.88 -21.60 -22.62
CA PHE A 171 -31.91 -22.45 -23.30
C PHE A 171 -32.39 -23.90 -23.26
N ALA A 172 -32.65 -24.48 -24.44
CA ALA A 172 -32.75 -25.92 -24.59
C ALA A 172 -31.37 -26.54 -24.32
N GLN A 173 -31.35 -27.64 -23.56
CA GLN A 173 -30.13 -28.37 -23.25
C GLN A 173 -29.81 -29.30 -24.42
N GLU A 174 -28.63 -29.20 -25.02
CA GLU A 174 -28.19 -30.16 -26.05
C GLU A 174 -28.18 -31.58 -25.45
N GLY A 175 -29.09 -32.44 -25.91
CA GLY A 175 -29.16 -33.85 -25.54
C GLY A 175 -30.32 -34.28 -24.61
N ALA A 176 -31.14 -33.36 -24.10
CA ALA A 176 -32.33 -33.71 -23.31
C ALA A 176 -33.51 -34.12 -24.20
N THR A 177 -34.27 -35.15 -23.80
CA THR A 177 -35.43 -35.64 -24.56
C THR A 177 -36.63 -34.70 -24.47
N LEU A 178 -36.81 -33.98 -23.36
CA LEU A 178 -37.86 -32.99 -23.11
C LEU A 178 -37.25 -31.65 -22.69
N SER A 179 -37.98 -30.55 -22.85
CA SER A 179 -37.62 -29.28 -22.21
C SER A 179 -37.76 -29.39 -20.69
N LEU A 180 -36.90 -28.69 -19.96
CA LEU A 180 -36.79 -28.85 -18.50
C LEU A 180 -38.10 -28.50 -17.76
N TYR A 181 -38.85 -27.51 -18.26
CA TYR A 181 -40.13 -27.14 -17.66
C TYR A 181 -41.20 -28.20 -17.96
N THR A 182 -41.36 -28.59 -19.23
CA THR A 182 -42.30 -29.66 -19.61
C THR A 182 -41.99 -30.99 -18.92
N GLN A 183 -40.71 -31.35 -18.76
CA GLN A 183 -40.29 -32.55 -18.03
C GLN A 183 -40.91 -32.60 -16.63
N TYR A 184 -40.81 -31.52 -15.86
CA TYR A 184 -41.33 -31.50 -14.49
C TYR A 184 -42.85 -31.30 -14.42
N LEU A 185 -43.49 -30.68 -15.41
CA LEU A 185 -44.95 -30.69 -15.53
C LEU A 185 -45.46 -32.12 -15.75
N VAL A 186 -44.85 -32.86 -16.67
CA VAL A 186 -45.20 -34.24 -17.00
C VAL A 186 -44.92 -35.17 -15.81
N GLU A 187 -43.74 -35.07 -15.20
CA GLU A 187 -43.37 -35.84 -14.00
C GLU A 187 -44.36 -35.59 -12.84
N GLY A 188 -44.72 -34.32 -12.60
CA GLY A 188 -45.65 -33.95 -11.53
C GLY A 188 -47.03 -34.58 -11.69
N ILE A 189 -47.55 -34.62 -12.93
CA ILE A 189 -48.84 -35.26 -13.24
C ILE A 189 -48.73 -36.79 -13.17
N GLU A 190 -47.68 -37.38 -13.73
CA GLU A 190 -47.55 -38.84 -13.86
C GLU A 190 -47.29 -39.56 -12.56
N THR A 191 -46.52 -38.93 -11.68
CA THR A 191 -46.13 -39.53 -10.40
C THR A 191 -47.10 -39.18 -9.28
N GLY A 192 -47.91 -38.14 -9.48
CA GLY A 192 -48.71 -37.50 -8.43
C GLY A 192 -47.91 -36.57 -7.52
N ALA A 193 -46.61 -36.36 -7.77
CA ALA A 193 -45.76 -35.51 -6.92
C ALA A 193 -46.19 -34.03 -6.91
N ALA A 194 -46.97 -33.60 -7.90
CA ALA A 194 -47.56 -32.27 -7.94
C ALA A 194 -48.80 -32.11 -7.04
N ASP A 195 -49.38 -33.18 -6.50
CA ASP A 195 -50.46 -33.10 -5.50
C ASP A 195 -49.84 -32.79 -4.13
N THR A 196 -49.81 -31.49 -3.80
CA THR A 196 -49.14 -31.01 -2.60
C THR A 196 -50.02 -31.13 -1.37
N ASP A 197 -51.34 -31.01 -1.51
CA ASP A 197 -52.30 -31.02 -0.40
C ASP A 197 -52.96 -32.38 -0.11
N ASN A 198 -52.78 -33.36 -1.00
CA ASN A 198 -53.24 -34.75 -0.90
C ASN A 198 -54.74 -34.94 -0.89
N ASP A 199 -55.44 -34.08 -1.60
CA ASP A 199 -56.84 -34.28 -1.90
C ASP A 199 -57.08 -35.22 -3.11
N GLY A 200 -56.01 -35.69 -3.77
CA GLY A 200 -56.05 -36.55 -4.95
C GLY A 200 -56.25 -35.80 -6.27
N ASN A 201 -56.31 -34.47 -6.22
CA ASN A 201 -56.45 -33.57 -7.34
C ASN A 201 -55.12 -32.84 -7.58
N ILE A 202 -54.83 -32.52 -8.84
CA ILE A 202 -53.68 -31.67 -9.19
C ILE A 202 -54.24 -30.40 -9.80
N HIS A 203 -54.25 -29.33 -9.00
CA HIS A 203 -54.62 -28.00 -9.46
C HIS A 203 -53.46 -27.35 -10.22
N VAL A 204 -53.78 -26.39 -11.10
CA VAL A 204 -52.77 -25.71 -11.92
C VAL A 204 -51.67 -25.04 -11.06
N GLN A 205 -52.04 -24.47 -9.91
CA GLN A 205 -51.08 -23.85 -9.00
C GLN A 205 -50.10 -24.87 -8.41
N GLU A 206 -50.59 -26.03 -7.99
CA GLU A 206 -49.76 -27.06 -7.36
C GLU A 206 -48.77 -27.62 -8.37
N LEU A 207 -49.26 -27.89 -9.59
CA LEU A 207 -48.42 -28.32 -10.70
C LEU A 207 -47.33 -27.29 -11.05
N HIS A 208 -47.69 -26.00 -11.12
CA HIS A 208 -46.72 -24.95 -11.39
C HIS A 208 -45.69 -24.81 -10.25
N THR A 209 -46.15 -24.86 -9.00
CA THR A 209 -45.29 -24.73 -7.81
C THR A 209 -44.27 -25.86 -7.76
N TYR A 210 -44.72 -27.09 -7.99
CA TYR A 210 -43.85 -28.26 -8.09
C TYR A 210 -42.82 -28.11 -9.21
N ALA A 211 -43.26 -27.81 -10.42
CA ALA A 211 -42.36 -27.69 -11.58
C ALA A 211 -41.35 -26.54 -11.40
N LYS A 212 -41.79 -25.39 -10.86
CA LYS A 212 -40.91 -24.25 -10.57
C LYS A 212 -39.79 -24.62 -9.59
N ALA A 213 -40.13 -25.28 -8.49
CA ALA A 213 -39.15 -25.70 -7.49
C ALA A 213 -38.11 -26.67 -8.09
N LYS A 214 -38.55 -27.64 -8.90
CA LYS A 214 -37.66 -28.61 -9.56
C LYS A 214 -36.78 -27.97 -10.63
N VAL A 215 -37.34 -27.09 -11.47
CA VAL A 215 -36.56 -26.32 -12.46
C VAL A 215 -35.49 -25.49 -11.78
N GLN A 216 -35.84 -24.76 -10.72
CA GLN A 216 -34.89 -23.88 -10.01
C GLN A 216 -33.80 -24.66 -9.27
N ALA A 217 -34.09 -25.89 -8.80
CA ALA A 217 -33.09 -26.76 -8.20
C ALA A 217 -32.03 -27.23 -9.21
N VAL A 218 -32.43 -27.47 -10.47
CA VAL A 218 -31.49 -27.89 -11.54
C VAL A 218 -30.83 -26.68 -12.21
N LYS A 219 -31.56 -25.59 -12.40
CA LYS A 219 -31.11 -24.38 -13.10
C LYS A 219 -31.64 -23.13 -12.39
N PRO A 220 -30.93 -22.61 -11.36
CA PRO A 220 -31.41 -21.50 -10.54
C PRO A 220 -31.78 -20.22 -11.31
N ASN A 221 -31.16 -20.01 -12.47
CA ASN A 221 -31.40 -18.83 -13.31
C ASN A 221 -32.68 -18.92 -14.15
N MET A 222 -33.31 -20.09 -14.27
CA MET A 222 -34.58 -20.25 -14.98
C MET A 222 -35.74 -20.01 -14.01
N THR A 223 -36.58 -19.02 -14.32
CA THR A 223 -37.65 -18.58 -13.42
C THR A 223 -39.03 -18.77 -14.07
N PRO A 224 -39.61 -19.99 -14.03
CA PRO A 224 -40.99 -20.17 -14.43
C PRO A 224 -41.94 -19.26 -13.63
N ASP A 225 -42.98 -18.77 -14.29
CA ASP A 225 -43.95 -17.85 -13.69
C ASP A 225 -45.40 -18.21 -14.00
N ILE A 226 -46.31 -17.67 -13.18
CA ILE A 226 -47.75 -17.90 -13.26
C ILE A 226 -48.50 -16.56 -13.29
N ILE A 227 -49.27 -16.33 -14.35
CA ILE A 227 -50.06 -15.11 -14.58
C ILE A 227 -51.54 -15.44 -14.45
N LEU A 228 -52.29 -14.61 -13.70
CA LEU A 228 -53.69 -14.85 -13.32
C LEU A 228 -54.60 -13.68 -13.71
N ASP A 229 -55.79 -13.99 -14.26
CA ASP A 229 -56.88 -13.02 -14.52
C ASP A 229 -57.92 -13.00 -13.38
N LYS A 230 -58.23 -14.17 -12.79
CA LYS A 230 -59.23 -14.41 -11.72
C LYS A 230 -58.80 -15.59 -10.82
N GLU A 231 -59.74 -16.38 -10.26
CA GLU A 231 -59.50 -17.60 -9.46
C GLU A 231 -58.94 -18.78 -10.29
N GLY A 232 -58.03 -18.51 -11.23
CA GLY A 232 -57.47 -19.50 -12.15
C GLY A 232 -56.53 -20.51 -11.51
N TYR A 233 -56.08 -20.27 -10.27
CA TYR A 233 -55.18 -21.16 -9.54
C TYR A 233 -55.85 -22.47 -9.09
N ASN A 234 -57.16 -22.43 -8.82
CA ASN A 234 -58.00 -23.57 -8.39
C ASN A 234 -58.57 -24.37 -9.57
N ILE A 235 -58.05 -24.20 -10.79
CA ILE A 235 -58.50 -25.02 -11.92
C ILE A 235 -57.93 -26.42 -11.76
N LEU A 236 -58.83 -27.41 -11.62
CA LEU A 236 -58.48 -28.83 -11.58
C LEU A 236 -57.99 -29.31 -12.95
N LEU A 237 -56.71 -29.64 -13.06
CA LEU A 237 -56.10 -30.04 -14.32
C LEU A 237 -56.06 -31.56 -14.48
N ALA A 238 -55.53 -32.28 -13.49
CA ALA A 238 -55.35 -33.73 -13.51
C ALA A 238 -55.67 -34.35 -12.15
N TYR A 239 -55.74 -35.68 -12.09
CA TYR A 239 -55.86 -36.43 -10.85
C TYR A 239 -54.53 -37.09 -10.51
N ALA A 240 -54.16 -37.08 -9.23
CA ALA A 240 -52.97 -37.77 -8.77
C ALA A 240 -53.20 -39.28 -8.77
N PRO A 241 -52.28 -40.09 -9.32
CA PRO A 241 -52.34 -41.54 -9.18
C PRO A 241 -52.22 -41.92 -7.70
N LYS A 242 -52.96 -42.95 -7.27
CA LYS A 242 -52.76 -43.54 -5.93
C LYS A 242 -51.37 -44.20 -5.89
N ASN A 243 -50.41 -43.50 -5.29
CA ASN A 243 -49.01 -43.93 -5.22
C ASN A 243 -48.59 -44.16 -3.75
N PRO A 244 -48.51 -45.42 -3.28
CA PRO A 244 -48.11 -45.74 -1.92
C PRO A 244 -46.73 -45.16 -1.55
N GLU A 245 -45.81 -45.06 -2.51
CA GLU A 245 -44.47 -44.48 -2.29
C GLU A 245 -44.54 -42.97 -2.00
N ALA A 246 -45.43 -42.25 -2.68
CA ALA A 246 -45.66 -40.82 -2.43
C ALA A 246 -46.29 -40.58 -1.05
N GLU A 247 -47.23 -41.43 -0.64
CA GLU A 247 -47.83 -41.40 0.69
C GLU A 247 -46.78 -41.67 1.79
N TYR A 248 -45.85 -42.58 1.53
CA TYR A 248 -44.75 -42.86 2.44
C TYR A 248 -43.72 -41.74 2.53
N ARG A 249 -43.34 -41.14 1.38
CA ARG A 249 -42.45 -39.97 1.34
C ARG A 249 -42.98 -38.81 2.19
N LYS A 250 -44.30 -38.58 2.16
CA LYS A 250 -44.95 -37.56 3.01
C LYS A 250 -44.90 -37.87 4.50
N LEU A 251 -45.01 -39.14 4.88
CA LEU A 251 -44.82 -39.53 6.28
C LEU A 251 -43.38 -39.27 6.71
N VAL A 252 -42.40 -39.61 5.86
CA VAL A 252 -40.99 -39.30 6.13
C VAL A 252 -40.78 -37.79 6.30
N GLU A 253 -41.34 -36.97 5.41
CA GLU A 253 -41.34 -35.50 5.50
C GLU A 253 -41.94 -34.98 6.81
N GLN A 254 -43.10 -35.51 7.21
CA GLN A 254 -43.79 -35.12 8.44
C GLN A 254 -42.99 -35.46 9.70
N TYR A 255 -42.33 -36.61 9.71
CA TYR A 255 -41.61 -37.11 10.88
C TYR A 255 -40.11 -36.75 10.89
N ALA A 256 -39.59 -36.16 9.80
CA ALA A 256 -38.25 -35.57 9.73
C ALA A 256 -38.27 -34.12 9.18
N PRO A 257 -39.02 -33.19 9.80
CA PRO A 257 -39.13 -31.81 9.30
C PRO A 257 -37.78 -31.06 9.32
N ASN A 258 -36.84 -31.50 10.16
CA ASN A 258 -35.49 -30.94 10.27
C ASN A 258 -34.43 -31.80 9.55
N GLY A 259 -34.85 -32.83 8.81
CA GLY A 259 -33.93 -33.73 8.12
C GLY A 259 -33.27 -34.79 9.00
N GLU A 260 -33.87 -35.11 10.15
CA GLU A 260 -33.44 -36.19 11.03
C GLU A 260 -34.62 -37.09 11.38
N LEU A 261 -34.45 -38.40 11.18
CA LEU A 261 -35.36 -39.42 11.68
C LEU A 261 -34.84 -39.93 13.02
N ASN A 262 -35.50 -39.51 14.11
CA ASN A 262 -35.20 -40.04 15.44
C ASN A 262 -35.83 -41.43 15.65
N GLU A 263 -35.47 -42.11 16.74
CA GLU A 263 -36.00 -43.45 17.03
C GLU A 263 -37.54 -43.49 17.14
N LEU A 264 -38.16 -42.40 17.57
CA LEU A 264 -39.62 -42.27 17.67
C LEU A 264 -40.29 -42.20 16.29
N ALA A 265 -39.66 -41.53 15.31
CA ALA A 265 -40.13 -41.50 13.93
C ALA A 265 -40.16 -42.91 13.32
N PHE A 266 -39.14 -43.72 13.57
CA PHE A 266 -39.07 -45.10 13.07
C PHE A 266 -40.15 -46.02 13.66
N LEU A 267 -40.62 -45.76 14.88
CA LEU A 267 -41.74 -46.50 15.49
C LEU A 267 -43.05 -46.30 14.71
N VAL A 268 -43.22 -45.15 14.04
CA VAL A 268 -44.40 -44.84 13.23
C VAL A 268 -44.21 -45.25 11.77
N LEU A 269 -43.03 -45.00 11.20
CA LEU A 269 -42.75 -45.26 9.79
C LEU A 269 -42.70 -46.76 9.47
N LYS A 270 -42.08 -47.60 10.32
CA LYS A 270 -41.95 -49.05 10.06
C LYS A 270 -43.29 -49.79 9.89
N PRO A 271 -44.30 -49.61 10.76
CA PRO A 271 -45.63 -50.17 10.54
C PRO A 271 -46.31 -49.65 9.27
N LYS A 272 -46.12 -48.36 8.93
CA LYS A 272 -46.71 -47.73 7.75
C LYS A 272 -46.14 -48.27 6.44
N ARG A 273 -44.84 -48.59 6.37
CA ARG A 273 -44.22 -49.31 5.22
C ARG A 273 -45.02 -50.56 4.86
N LYS A 274 -45.37 -51.38 5.87
CA LYS A 274 -46.11 -52.64 5.70
C LYS A 274 -47.55 -52.42 5.24
N ILE A 275 -48.22 -51.39 5.76
CA ILE A 275 -49.60 -51.05 5.38
C ILE A 275 -49.67 -50.57 3.93
N LEU A 276 -48.66 -49.80 3.48
CA LEU A 276 -48.56 -49.27 2.12
C LEU A 276 -47.94 -50.26 1.11
N GLY A 277 -47.51 -51.44 1.56
CA GLY A 277 -46.92 -52.46 0.70
C GLY A 277 -45.53 -52.12 0.17
N ILE A 278 -44.78 -51.25 0.85
CA ILE A 278 -43.44 -50.79 0.45
C ILE A 278 -42.39 -51.72 1.06
N THR A 279 -41.43 -52.17 0.24
CA THR A 279 -40.30 -52.99 0.70
C THR A 279 -39.34 -52.16 1.55
N ASP A 280 -38.62 -52.81 2.48
CA ASP A 280 -37.66 -52.09 3.32
C ASP A 280 -36.59 -51.37 2.50
N THR A 281 -36.10 -51.99 1.42
CA THR A 281 -35.15 -51.36 0.48
C THR A 281 -35.73 -50.10 -0.16
N LYS A 282 -37.00 -50.14 -0.60
CA LYS A 282 -37.64 -48.97 -1.22
C LYS A 282 -37.92 -47.86 -0.21
N ALA A 283 -38.27 -48.22 1.02
CA ALA A 283 -38.43 -47.27 2.11
C ALA A 283 -37.10 -46.61 2.49
N GLU A 284 -36.01 -47.36 2.53
CA GLU A 284 -34.66 -46.84 2.77
C GLU A 284 -34.20 -45.92 1.63
N GLU A 285 -34.51 -46.25 0.37
CA GLU A 285 -34.26 -45.34 -0.76
C GLU A 285 -34.99 -44.00 -0.59
N ILE A 286 -36.29 -44.03 -0.26
CA ILE A 286 -37.11 -42.83 -0.06
C ILE A 286 -36.61 -42.00 1.11
N GLU A 287 -36.27 -42.65 2.23
CA GLU A 287 -35.70 -41.99 3.41
C GLU A 287 -34.34 -41.37 3.10
N THR A 288 -33.47 -42.10 2.40
CA THR A 288 -32.15 -41.60 2.00
C THR A 288 -32.30 -40.41 1.07
N GLU A 289 -33.10 -40.52 0.01
CA GLU A 289 -33.38 -39.45 -0.94
C GLU A 289 -33.88 -38.18 -0.24
N PHE A 290 -34.75 -38.33 0.75
CA PHE A 290 -35.29 -37.21 1.52
C PHE A 290 -34.26 -36.58 2.48
N LEU A 291 -33.47 -37.40 3.17
CA LEU A 291 -32.55 -36.94 4.22
C LEU A 291 -31.22 -36.39 3.66
N GLU A 292 -30.79 -36.82 2.47
CA GLU A 292 -29.52 -36.41 1.87
C GLU A 292 -29.35 -34.88 1.72
N PRO A 293 -30.35 -34.11 1.23
CA PRO A 293 -30.26 -32.65 1.18
C PRO A 293 -29.98 -32.00 2.55
N PHE A 294 -30.60 -32.51 3.62
CA PHE A 294 -30.42 -31.98 4.97
C PHE A 294 -29.06 -32.34 5.57
N ARG A 295 -28.61 -33.59 5.38
CA ARG A 295 -27.26 -34.04 5.78
C ARG A 295 -26.19 -33.21 5.10
N ARG A 296 -26.34 -32.99 3.79
CA ARG A 296 -25.42 -32.17 3.01
C ARG A 296 -25.40 -30.72 3.49
N ARG A 297 -26.57 -30.14 3.79
CA ARG A 297 -26.68 -28.78 4.35
C ARG A 297 -25.98 -28.65 5.70
N LEU A 298 -26.20 -29.60 6.62
CA LEU A 298 -25.53 -29.61 7.94
C LEU A 298 -24.01 -29.75 7.81
N ALA A 299 -23.53 -30.65 6.93
CA ALA A 299 -22.10 -30.79 6.66
C ALA A 299 -21.50 -29.49 6.10
N ASN A 300 -22.19 -28.86 5.15
CA ASN A 300 -21.77 -27.59 4.56
C ASN A 300 -21.75 -26.45 5.60
N LEU A 301 -22.72 -26.39 6.51
CA LEU A 301 -22.72 -25.42 7.61
C LEU A 301 -21.51 -25.58 8.51
N GLN A 302 -21.10 -26.82 8.80
CA GLN A 302 -19.92 -27.09 9.62
C GLN A 302 -18.62 -26.71 8.91
N ILE A 303 -18.53 -26.98 7.59
CA ILE A 303 -17.40 -26.55 6.76
C ILE A 303 -17.32 -25.01 6.75
N TYR A 304 -18.45 -24.33 6.59
CA TYR A 304 -18.51 -22.88 6.64
C TYR A 304 -18.05 -22.34 8.00
N LYS A 305 -18.56 -22.90 9.11
CA LYS A 305 -18.16 -22.52 10.48
C LYS A 305 -16.65 -22.58 10.67
N GLN A 306 -16.00 -23.63 10.19
CA GLN A 306 -14.53 -23.77 10.28
C GLN A 306 -13.79 -22.75 9.42
N ALA A 307 -14.24 -22.53 8.18
CA ALA A 307 -13.62 -21.56 7.28
C ALA A 307 -13.73 -20.12 7.83
N PHE A 308 -14.93 -19.75 8.32
CA PHE A 308 -15.21 -18.45 8.90
C PHE A 308 -14.41 -18.22 10.19
N ALA A 309 -14.38 -19.19 11.10
CA ALA A 309 -13.57 -19.12 12.32
C ALA A 309 -12.09 -18.88 12.02
N LYS A 310 -11.53 -19.61 11.05
CA LYS A 310 -10.14 -19.44 10.62
C LYS A 310 -9.87 -18.06 10.03
N ALA A 311 -10.80 -17.52 9.23
CA ALA A 311 -10.66 -16.18 8.68
C ALA A 311 -10.65 -15.11 9.79
N VAL A 312 -11.58 -15.21 10.75
CA VAL A 312 -11.67 -14.30 11.90
C VAL A 312 -10.44 -14.39 12.81
N GLU A 313 -9.87 -15.58 12.98
CA GLU A 313 -8.65 -15.77 13.77
C GLU A 313 -7.43 -15.11 13.11
N GLN A 314 -7.31 -15.21 11.78
CA GLN A 314 -6.20 -14.61 11.03
C GLN A 314 -6.30 -13.07 10.99
N LYS A 315 -7.51 -12.52 10.88
CA LYS A 315 -7.72 -11.09 10.76
C LYS A 315 -9.09 -10.69 11.28
N TYR A 316 -9.13 -9.69 12.15
CA TYR A 316 -10.36 -9.08 12.61
C TYR A 316 -10.16 -7.58 12.85
N PRO A 317 -11.06 -6.69 12.38
CA PRO A 317 -12.22 -6.97 11.54
C PRO A 317 -11.83 -7.56 10.17
N LEU A 318 -12.70 -8.39 9.60
CA LEU A 318 -12.51 -8.93 8.25
C LEU A 318 -12.60 -7.79 7.23
N ASP A 319 -11.72 -7.80 6.24
CA ASP A 319 -11.79 -6.85 5.14
C ASP A 319 -12.80 -7.27 4.06
N GLU A 320 -13.15 -6.33 3.19
CA GLU A 320 -14.15 -6.52 2.13
C GLU A 320 -13.77 -7.67 1.17
N HIS A 321 -12.47 -7.88 0.95
CA HIS A 321 -11.98 -8.94 0.07
C HIS A 321 -12.23 -10.32 0.68
N ILE A 322 -11.88 -10.51 1.96
CA ILE A 322 -12.12 -11.77 2.68
C ILE A 322 -13.63 -12.03 2.81
N LEU A 323 -14.44 -11.00 3.11
CA LEU A 323 -15.89 -11.12 3.17
C LEU A 323 -16.48 -11.57 1.83
N LYS A 324 -15.97 -11.04 0.71
CA LYS A 324 -16.39 -11.46 -0.63
C LYS A 324 -16.03 -12.92 -0.91
N ILE A 325 -14.81 -13.35 -0.56
CA ILE A 325 -14.38 -14.76 -0.71
C ILE A 325 -15.28 -15.70 0.09
N LEU A 326 -15.58 -15.36 1.34
CA LEU A 326 -16.45 -16.15 2.20
C LEU A 326 -17.88 -16.21 1.64
N LYS A 327 -18.39 -15.09 1.11
CA LYS A 327 -19.71 -15.02 0.48
C LYS A 327 -19.79 -15.86 -0.80
N ASP A 328 -18.76 -15.80 -1.65
CA ASP A 328 -18.69 -16.63 -2.86
C ASP A 328 -18.61 -18.12 -2.50
N TYR A 329 -17.82 -18.47 -1.47
CA TYR A 329 -17.70 -19.84 -0.97
C TYR A 329 -19.03 -20.34 -0.38
N GLN A 330 -19.71 -19.53 0.42
CA GLN A 330 -21.03 -19.82 0.98
C GLN A 330 -22.07 -20.08 -0.12
N GLN A 331 -22.18 -19.19 -1.10
CA GLN A 331 -23.28 -19.22 -2.07
C GLN A 331 -23.01 -20.19 -3.23
N TYR A 332 -21.85 -20.12 -3.87
CA TYR A 332 -21.58 -20.87 -5.10
C TYR A 332 -21.00 -22.26 -4.86
N ILE A 333 -20.28 -22.46 -3.75
CA ILE A 333 -19.64 -23.76 -3.45
C ILE A 333 -20.49 -24.57 -2.47
N LEU A 334 -20.97 -23.96 -1.39
CA LEU A 334 -21.71 -24.63 -0.33
C LEU A 334 -23.24 -24.56 -0.48
N GLY A 335 -23.76 -23.63 -1.29
CA GLY A 335 -25.20 -23.46 -1.53
C GLY A 335 -25.99 -23.04 -0.28
N LEU A 336 -25.36 -22.33 0.66
CA LEU A 336 -25.97 -21.87 1.91
C LEU A 336 -26.53 -20.46 1.75
N ARG A 337 -27.71 -20.21 2.34
CA ARG A 337 -28.34 -18.88 2.35
C ARG A 337 -27.78 -18.03 3.49
N ASP A 338 -27.91 -16.71 3.38
CA ASP A 338 -27.41 -15.78 4.40
C ASP A 338 -28.07 -16.05 5.79
N GLU A 339 -29.34 -16.44 5.81
CA GLU A 339 -30.05 -16.88 7.03
C GLU A 339 -29.44 -18.11 7.70
N ASP A 340 -28.82 -19.00 6.92
CA ASP A 340 -28.30 -20.27 7.40
C ASP A 340 -27.00 -20.06 8.19
N VAL A 341 -26.23 -19.03 7.85
CA VAL A 341 -24.91 -18.74 8.45
C VAL A 341 -24.94 -17.60 9.46
N ALA A 342 -25.99 -16.78 9.48
CA ALA A 342 -26.07 -15.58 10.32
C ALA A 342 -25.81 -15.85 11.82
N SER A 343 -26.32 -16.96 12.36
CA SER A 343 -26.11 -17.34 13.77
C SER A 343 -24.65 -17.73 14.05
N ILE A 344 -24.00 -18.43 13.11
CA ILE A 344 -22.60 -18.84 13.19
C ILE A 344 -21.69 -17.62 13.16
N GLU A 345 -21.94 -16.69 12.23
CA GLU A 345 -21.17 -15.47 12.10
C GLU A 345 -21.31 -14.60 13.34
N LEU A 346 -22.53 -14.43 13.86
CA LEU A 346 -22.78 -13.66 15.07
C LEU A 346 -22.10 -14.28 16.30
N GLU A 347 -22.16 -15.61 16.46
CA GLU A 347 -21.51 -16.34 17.56
C GLU A 347 -20.00 -16.07 17.56
N ILE A 348 -19.34 -16.23 16.41
CA ILE A 348 -17.88 -16.10 16.30
C ILE A 348 -17.44 -14.63 16.39
N THR A 349 -18.15 -13.72 15.72
CA THR A 349 -17.80 -12.30 15.70
C THR A 349 -18.03 -11.63 17.04
N SER A 350 -19.09 -11.98 17.79
CA SER A 350 -19.37 -11.37 19.09
C SER A 350 -18.25 -11.59 20.11
N VAL A 351 -17.65 -12.79 20.14
CA VAL A 351 -16.49 -13.09 21.00
C VAL A 351 -15.27 -12.29 20.57
N LYS A 352 -14.98 -12.24 19.26
CA LYS A 352 -13.80 -11.56 18.73
C LYS A 352 -13.88 -10.04 18.86
N GLU A 353 -15.06 -9.46 18.72
CA GLU A 353 -15.31 -8.04 18.89
C GLU A 353 -14.94 -7.57 20.29
N VAL A 354 -15.30 -8.34 21.33
CA VAL A 354 -14.93 -8.00 22.73
C VAL A 354 -13.42 -8.00 22.93
N GLU A 355 -12.71 -8.99 22.36
CA GLU A 355 -11.24 -9.05 22.41
C GLU A 355 -10.61 -7.86 21.69
N TYR A 356 -11.12 -7.54 20.49
CA TYR A 356 -10.63 -6.44 19.65
C TYR A 356 -10.82 -5.08 20.33
N GLN A 357 -12.00 -4.81 20.90
CA GLN A 357 -12.28 -3.58 21.63
C GLN A 357 -11.37 -3.43 22.85
N LYS A 358 -11.08 -4.53 23.57
CA LYS A 358 -10.14 -4.51 24.70
C LYS A 358 -8.73 -4.16 24.26
N GLN A 359 -8.26 -4.69 23.12
CA GLN A 359 -6.96 -4.34 22.56
C GLN A 359 -6.88 -2.87 22.14
N LEU A 360 -7.91 -2.36 21.46
CA LEU A 360 -8.00 -0.94 21.10
C LEU A 360 -8.00 -0.02 22.33
N GLN A 361 -8.65 -0.42 23.41
CA GLN A 361 -8.65 0.35 24.65
C GLN A 361 -7.26 0.38 25.30
N ILE A 362 -6.55 -0.76 25.34
CA ILE A 362 -5.17 -0.82 25.83
C ILE A 362 -4.26 0.05 24.97
N GLN A 363 -4.39 -0.01 23.64
CA GLN A 363 -3.59 0.81 22.74
C GLN A 363 -3.85 2.31 22.95
N ARG A 364 -5.12 2.73 23.05
CA ARG A 364 -5.47 4.12 23.36
C ARG A 364 -4.89 4.58 24.68
N GLN A 365 -4.97 3.74 25.72
CA GLN A 365 -4.40 4.05 27.01
C GLN A 365 -2.87 4.19 26.95
N GLN A 366 -2.18 3.33 26.20
CA GLN A 366 -0.74 3.42 25.98
C GLN A 366 -0.35 4.68 25.19
N GLU A 367 -1.13 5.06 24.18
CA GLU A 367 -0.93 6.30 23.41
C GLU A 367 -1.15 7.54 24.28
N GLU A 368 -2.19 7.55 25.11
CA GLU A 368 -2.45 8.62 26.08
C GLU A 368 -1.33 8.73 27.14
N GLU A 369 -0.87 7.61 27.70
CA GLU A 369 0.26 7.56 28.64
C GLU A 369 1.55 8.05 27.97
N ALA A 370 1.84 7.63 26.73
CA ALA A 370 3.00 8.09 25.98
C ALA A 370 2.95 9.59 25.68
N LEU A 371 1.77 10.11 25.31
CA LEU A 371 1.57 11.54 25.10
C LEU A 371 1.75 12.32 26.39
N GLN A 372 1.22 11.81 27.52
CA GLN A 372 1.38 12.44 28.82
C GLN A 372 2.84 12.45 29.26
N LEU A 373 3.59 11.36 29.05
CA LEU A 373 5.03 11.28 29.32
C LEU A 373 5.81 12.26 28.45
N GLN A 374 5.44 12.39 27.17
CA GLN A 374 6.04 13.36 26.26
C GLN A 374 5.78 14.81 26.70
N GLN A 375 4.55 15.12 27.13
CA GLN A 375 4.20 16.43 27.67
C GLN A 375 4.96 16.73 28.97
N GLN A 376 5.07 15.75 29.88
CA GLN A 376 5.87 15.87 31.10
C GLN A 376 7.36 16.10 30.77
N ALA A 377 7.94 15.35 29.83
CA ALA A 377 9.31 15.54 29.39
C ALA A 377 9.56 16.93 28.80
N LYS A 378 8.61 17.45 27.99
CA LYS A 378 8.66 18.82 27.47
C LYS A 378 8.58 19.85 28.59
N ALA A 379 7.67 19.69 29.55
CA ALA A 379 7.55 20.59 30.69
C ALA A 379 8.81 20.57 31.57
N LEU A 380 9.41 19.40 31.80
CA LEU A 380 10.64 19.25 32.56
C LEU A 380 11.84 19.87 31.81
N SER A 381 11.87 19.73 30.49
CA SER A 381 12.86 20.38 29.63
C SER A 381 12.72 21.90 29.66
N GLN A 382 11.50 22.43 29.56
CA GLN A 382 11.24 23.86 29.70
C GLN A 382 11.60 24.39 31.08
N LEU A 383 11.27 23.65 32.15
CA LEU A 383 11.65 24.03 33.51
C LEU A 383 13.18 24.04 33.67
N ARG A 384 13.90 23.05 33.13
CA ARG A 384 15.37 23.04 33.13
C ARG A 384 15.94 24.23 32.37
N LEU A 385 15.40 24.54 31.18
CA LEU A 385 15.80 25.71 30.40
C LEU A 385 15.52 27.02 31.16
N GLN A 386 14.40 27.11 31.87
CA GLN A 386 14.06 28.28 32.68
C GLN A 386 14.98 28.42 33.89
N GLN A 387 15.27 27.32 34.61
CA GLN A 387 16.24 27.30 35.71
C GLN A 387 17.66 27.63 35.23
N GLU A 388 18.05 27.14 34.06
CA GLU A 388 19.33 27.42 33.45
C GLU A 388 19.40 28.88 32.96
N ALA A 389 18.34 29.41 32.38
CA ALA A 389 18.23 30.82 32.01
C ALA A 389 18.28 31.74 33.25
N GLU A 390 17.59 31.40 34.34
CA GLU A 390 17.70 32.14 35.60
C GLU A 390 19.09 32.03 36.21
N ARG A 391 19.74 30.87 36.14
CA ARG A 391 21.12 30.69 36.59
C ARG A 391 22.06 31.54 35.75
N LEU A 392 21.89 31.55 34.42
CA LEU A 392 22.68 32.34 33.49
C LEU A 392 22.39 33.84 33.68
N GLN A 393 21.17 34.22 34.01
CA GLN A 393 20.79 35.59 34.35
C GLN A 393 21.50 36.03 35.64
N ARG A 394 21.42 35.24 36.72
CA ARG A 394 22.15 35.52 37.97
C ARG A 394 23.66 35.52 37.75
N GLN A 395 24.15 34.64 36.89
CA GLN A 395 25.57 34.57 36.53
C GLN A 395 25.98 35.79 35.71
N ARG A 396 25.15 36.26 34.78
CA ARG A 396 25.34 37.53 34.04
C ARG A 396 25.22 38.74 34.94
N GLU A 397 24.35 38.74 35.93
CA GLU A 397 24.22 39.81 36.93
C GLU A 397 25.44 39.82 37.86
N ALA A 398 25.92 38.65 38.28
CA ALA A 398 27.15 38.51 39.04
C ALA A 398 28.38 38.87 38.21
N GLU A 399 28.44 38.45 36.95
CA GLU A 399 29.49 38.81 35.99
C GLU A 399 29.41 40.28 35.60
N ALA A 400 28.23 40.90 35.55
CA ALA A 400 28.06 42.34 35.32
C ALA A 400 28.43 43.15 36.55
N ALA A 401 28.12 42.67 37.76
CA ALA A 401 28.57 43.26 39.02
C ALA A 401 30.09 43.11 39.19
N GLU A 402 30.64 41.95 38.82
CA GLU A 402 32.07 41.68 38.78
C GLU A 402 32.74 42.49 37.68
N GLN A 403 32.14 42.59 36.49
CA GLN A 403 32.63 43.44 35.40
C GLN A 403 32.58 44.89 35.79
N LEU A 404 31.54 45.37 36.48
CA LEU A 404 31.46 46.74 36.98
C LEU A 404 32.50 46.98 38.06
N ARG A 405 32.74 46.02 38.97
CA ARG A 405 33.83 46.07 39.94
C ARG A 405 35.19 46.08 39.24
N LEU A 406 35.37 45.22 38.24
CA LEU A 406 36.54 45.15 37.38
C LEU A 406 36.65 46.37 36.44
N GLN A 407 35.56 47.07 36.11
CA GLN A 407 35.55 48.30 35.30
C GLN A 407 35.96 49.48 36.18
N GLN A 408 35.50 49.51 37.43
CA GLN A 408 35.94 50.47 38.44
C GLN A 408 37.41 50.22 38.82
N GLU A 409 37.79 48.96 39.04
CA GLU A 409 39.18 48.54 39.23
C GLU A 409 40.00 48.74 37.97
N ALA A 410 39.47 48.53 36.77
CA ALA A 410 40.15 48.77 35.50
C ALA A 410 40.20 50.25 35.15
N GLU A 411 39.28 51.12 35.57
CA GLU A 411 39.43 52.58 35.45
C GLU A 411 40.52 53.08 36.40
N ILE A 412 40.62 52.50 37.60
CA ILE A 412 41.72 52.73 38.53
C ILE A 412 43.04 52.19 37.95
N LEU A 413 43.03 50.99 37.39
CA LEU A 413 44.17 50.33 36.77
C LEU A 413 44.50 50.92 35.39
N GLN A 414 43.57 51.57 34.69
CA GLN A 414 43.76 52.23 33.41
C GLN A 414 44.35 53.61 33.61
N ARG A 415 43.98 54.32 34.69
CA ARG A 415 44.75 55.48 35.16
C ARG A 415 46.17 55.10 35.61
N GLN A 416 46.37 53.88 36.13
CA GLN A 416 47.70 53.35 36.48
C GLN A 416 48.46 52.79 35.26
N ARG A 417 47.77 52.17 34.30
CA ARG A 417 48.31 51.63 33.04
C ARG A 417 48.54 52.72 32.00
N GLU A 418 47.82 53.83 32.01
CA GLU A 418 48.16 55.02 31.21
C GLU A 418 49.48 55.62 31.70
N ALA A 419 49.79 55.49 33.00
CA ALA A 419 51.09 55.86 33.57
C ALA A 419 52.19 54.79 33.41
N GLU A 420 51.84 53.50 33.24
CA GLU A 420 52.80 52.39 33.04
C GLU A 420 52.98 51.96 31.56
N ALA A 421 52.02 52.21 30.67
CA ALA A 421 52.08 51.93 29.23
C ALA A 421 52.97 52.93 28.48
N GLU A 422 53.29 54.07 29.12
CA GLU A 422 54.38 54.94 28.69
C GLU A 422 55.76 54.36 29.05
N LYS A 423 55.81 53.25 29.81
CA LYS A 423 57.03 52.68 30.39
C LYS A 423 57.45 51.30 29.89
N ASN A 424 56.63 50.58 29.12
CA ASN A 424 57.03 49.27 28.56
C ASN A 424 56.56 49.07 27.11
N LYS A 425 57.43 49.44 26.16
CA LYS A 425 57.37 49.06 24.74
C LYS A 425 58.33 47.89 24.50
N SER A 426 57.85 46.70 24.14
CA SER A 426 58.66 45.69 23.46
C SER A 426 57.90 45.13 22.25
N GLY A 427 58.31 45.56 21.06
CA GLY A 427 57.86 44.99 19.80
C GLY A 427 58.68 43.75 19.44
N TYR A 428 58.07 42.78 18.78
CA TYR A 428 58.79 41.64 18.21
C TYR A 428 59.55 42.10 16.96
N GLN A 429 60.84 41.79 16.88
CA GLN A 429 61.64 42.05 15.68
C GLN A 429 61.35 40.96 14.65
N LEU A 430 60.67 41.33 13.56
CA LEU A 430 60.46 40.46 12.41
C LEU A 430 61.79 40.17 11.73
N LYS A 431 61.98 38.90 11.36
CA LYS A 431 63.08 38.44 10.51
C LYS A 431 62.51 38.09 9.15
N THR A 432 63.35 38.10 8.13
CA THR A 432 62.99 37.60 6.80
C THR A 432 63.67 36.25 6.59
N PHE A 433 62.96 35.30 5.98
CA PHE A 433 63.56 34.07 5.47
C PHE A 433 63.22 33.90 4.00
N GLN A 434 64.16 33.28 3.28
CA GLN A 434 64.00 32.92 1.88
C GLN A 434 63.48 31.48 1.78
N PHE A 435 62.57 31.23 0.87
CA PHE A 435 61.99 29.90 0.61
C PHE A 435 61.70 29.70 -0.87
N GLU A 436 61.49 28.44 -1.27
CA GLU A 436 61.05 28.08 -2.62
C GLU A 436 59.56 27.74 -2.62
N THR A 437 58.83 28.32 -3.56
CA THR A 437 57.49 27.87 -3.95
C THR A 437 57.53 27.24 -5.34
N ALA A 438 56.54 26.43 -5.68
CA ALA A 438 56.51 25.68 -6.93
C ALA A 438 55.33 26.13 -7.82
N GLN A 439 55.49 25.95 -9.12
CA GLN A 439 54.41 25.97 -10.11
C GLN A 439 54.52 24.73 -10.98
N ILE A 440 53.37 24.13 -11.32
CA ILE A 440 53.28 22.94 -12.16
C ILE A 440 52.30 23.20 -13.31
N ASN A 441 52.62 22.68 -14.50
CA ASN A 441 51.70 22.78 -15.63
C ASN A 441 50.50 21.86 -15.41
N LYS A 442 49.38 22.16 -16.09
CA LYS A 442 48.13 21.38 -16.02
C LYS A 442 48.27 19.87 -16.31
N ASN A 443 49.32 19.46 -17.02
CA ASN A 443 49.64 18.06 -17.33
C ASN A 443 50.52 17.37 -16.26
N GLY A 444 50.74 17.99 -15.10
CA GLY A 444 51.52 17.42 -14.01
C GLY A 444 53.04 17.35 -14.26
N THR A 445 53.56 18.09 -15.24
CA THR A 445 54.98 18.11 -15.62
C THR A 445 55.56 19.53 -15.57
N GLY A 446 56.89 19.65 -15.64
CA GLY A 446 57.57 20.95 -15.75
C GLY A 446 57.50 21.78 -14.48
N ILE A 447 57.80 21.18 -13.32
CA ILE A 447 57.82 21.87 -12.03
C ILE A 447 58.86 22.99 -12.07
N LYS A 448 58.40 24.24 -11.96
CA LYS A 448 59.24 25.43 -11.84
C LYS A 448 59.28 25.89 -10.39
N ARG A 449 60.50 26.03 -9.84
CA ARG A 449 60.70 26.59 -8.50
C ARG A 449 60.94 28.09 -8.58
N ILE A 450 60.35 28.82 -7.65
CA ILE A 450 60.40 30.28 -7.56
C ILE A 450 60.80 30.63 -6.14
N THR A 451 61.89 31.36 -6.01
CA THR A 451 62.36 31.84 -4.71
C THR A 451 61.56 33.07 -4.29
N LYS A 452 61.08 33.07 -3.05
CA LYS A 452 60.35 34.16 -2.41
C LYS A 452 60.88 34.40 -1.00
N ASN A 453 60.45 35.52 -0.40
CA ASN A 453 60.78 35.89 0.96
C ASN A 453 59.49 36.07 1.76
N ALA A 454 59.53 35.69 3.03
CA ALA A 454 58.45 35.98 3.98
C ALA A 454 59.03 36.48 5.30
N GLU A 455 58.25 37.30 5.99
CA GLU A 455 58.56 37.76 7.33
C GLU A 455 58.07 36.76 8.35
N TYR A 456 58.79 36.60 9.46
CA TYR A 456 58.43 35.69 10.53
C TYR A 456 59.06 36.13 11.86
N PHE A 457 58.53 35.61 12.96
CA PHE A 457 59.23 35.61 14.24
C PHE A 457 59.38 34.17 14.76
N THR A 458 60.24 33.99 15.74
CA THR A 458 60.47 32.70 16.40
C THR A 458 60.00 32.75 17.84
N GLN A 459 59.08 31.86 18.21
CA GLN A 459 58.67 31.66 19.59
C GLN A 459 59.51 30.55 20.23
N ASP A 460 60.25 30.88 21.30
CA ASP A 460 61.01 29.90 22.07
C ASP A 460 60.07 29.03 22.93
N LEU A 461 60.17 27.71 22.78
CA LEU A 461 59.44 26.73 23.58
C LEU A 461 60.28 26.16 24.74
N GLY A 462 61.58 26.44 24.75
CA GLY A 462 62.58 25.88 25.65
C GLY A 462 63.47 24.83 24.97
N ASN A 463 64.62 24.53 25.57
CA ASN A 463 65.56 23.49 25.11
C ASN A 463 66.00 23.65 23.64
N GLY A 464 66.10 24.89 23.14
CA GLY A 464 66.52 25.18 21.77
C GLY A 464 65.49 24.79 20.70
N VAL A 465 64.23 24.58 21.07
CA VAL A 465 63.13 24.30 20.15
C VAL A 465 62.30 25.55 19.97
N PHE A 466 62.09 25.93 18.71
CA PHE A 466 61.35 27.13 18.34
C PHE A 466 60.12 26.77 17.50
N LEU A 467 59.12 27.62 17.61
CA LEU A 467 57.99 27.67 16.69
C LEU A 467 58.20 28.88 15.76
N GLU A 468 58.36 28.62 14.47
CA GLU A 468 58.51 29.68 13.45
C GLU A 468 57.13 30.15 13.00
N MET A 469 56.83 31.43 13.21
CA MET A 469 55.51 32.04 13.00
C MET A 469 55.59 33.04 11.84
N VAL A 470 55.08 32.67 10.68
CA VAL A 470 55.13 33.45 9.43
C VAL A 470 54.05 34.52 9.44
N HIS A 471 54.41 35.74 9.08
CA HIS A 471 53.49 36.86 8.92
C HIS A 471 52.62 36.66 7.68
N ILE A 472 51.30 36.64 7.89
CA ILE A 472 50.29 36.57 6.83
C ILE A 472 49.61 37.94 6.74
N PRO A 473 49.86 38.70 5.65
CA PRO A 473 49.22 40.00 5.45
C PRO A 473 47.71 39.86 5.34
N GLY A 474 46.96 40.78 5.96
CA GLY A 474 45.50 40.82 5.81
C GLY A 474 45.07 41.15 4.38
N GLY A 475 43.89 40.68 3.98
CA GLY A 475 43.36 40.86 2.64
C GLY A 475 42.00 40.21 2.42
N THR A 476 41.44 40.38 1.23
CA THR A 476 40.16 39.80 0.84
C THR A 476 40.36 38.73 -0.23
N PHE A 477 39.69 37.58 -0.08
CA PHE A 477 39.73 36.50 -1.05
C PHE A 477 38.36 35.84 -1.22
N LEU A 478 38.24 35.03 -2.28
CA LEU A 478 37.05 34.22 -2.54
C LEU A 478 37.25 32.83 -1.91
N MET A 479 36.49 32.55 -0.85
CA MET A 479 36.52 31.29 -0.11
C MET A 479 35.54 30.27 -0.73
N GLY A 480 35.97 29.01 -0.82
CA GLY A 480 35.20 27.91 -1.41
C GLY A 480 35.60 27.54 -2.84
N SER A 481 34.95 26.53 -3.42
CA SER A 481 35.23 26.05 -4.78
C SER A 481 34.24 26.60 -5.83
N PRO A 482 34.70 26.86 -7.06
CA PRO A 482 33.83 27.37 -8.11
C PRO A 482 32.82 26.28 -8.54
N GLU A 483 31.63 26.68 -8.99
CA GLU A 483 30.61 25.74 -9.50
C GLU A 483 31.10 24.89 -10.68
N SER A 484 32.15 25.33 -11.37
CA SER A 484 32.78 24.64 -12.51
C SER A 484 33.76 23.54 -12.13
N ASP A 485 34.03 23.29 -10.84
CA ASP A 485 34.86 22.15 -10.42
C ASP A 485 34.16 20.83 -10.79
N GLU A 486 34.93 19.83 -11.24
CA GLU A 486 34.44 18.56 -11.82
C GLU A 486 33.54 17.73 -10.88
N SER A 487 33.33 18.17 -9.64
CA SER A 487 32.33 17.65 -8.69
C SER A 487 32.02 18.74 -7.66
N PRO A 488 30.94 19.54 -7.82
CA PRO A 488 30.59 20.58 -6.86
C PRO A 488 30.26 19.94 -5.51
N ILE A 489 31.11 20.18 -4.51
CA ILE A 489 30.90 19.73 -3.14
C ILE A 489 30.07 20.80 -2.43
N SER A 490 28.88 20.42 -1.99
CA SER A 490 27.94 21.34 -1.32
C SER A 490 28.53 22.02 -0.08
N SER A 491 29.46 21.35 0.63
CA SER A 491 30.15 21.94 1.78
C SER A 491 31.16 23.02 1.41
N GLU A 492 31.62 23.08 0.17
CA GLU A 492 32.56 24.11 -0.31
C GLU A 492 31.84 25.30 -0.97
N SER A 493 30.50 25.29 -0.95
CA SER A 493 29.61 26.25 -1.62
C SER A 493 28.71 27.00 -0.64
N PRO A 494 28.20 28.20 -0.98
CA PRO A 494 28.59 29.00 -2.13
C PRO A 494 29.96 29.65 -1.94
N GLN A 495 30.62 29.97 -3.05
CA GLN A 495 31.77 30.87 -3.00
C GLN A 495 31.35 32.24 -2.48
N HIS A 496 32.11 32.79 -1.55
CA HIS A 496 31.82 34.08 -0.91
C HIS A 496 33.11 34.84 -0.58
N GLN A 497 33.01 36.17 -0.51
CA GLN A 497 34.14 37.02 -0.17
C GLN A 497 34.37 37.03 1.34
N VAL A 498 35.62 36.83 1.74
CA VAL A 498 36.05 36.91 3.15
C VAL A 498 37.24 37.83 3.26
N THR A 499 37.18 38.77 4.21
CA THR A 499 38.28 39.68 4.53
C THR A 499 38.95 39.21 5.81
N VAL A 500 40.20 38.79 5.72
CA VAL A 500 40.98 38.25 6.83
C VAL A 500 41.95 39.35 7.33
N PRO A 501 42.02 39.65 8.63
CA PRO A 501 43.00 40.60 9.17
C PRO A 501 44.44 40.04 9.05
N SER A 502 45.46 40.85 9.34
CA SER A 502 46.84 40.34 9.43
C SER A 502 47.02 39.47 10.68
N PHE A 503 47.73 38.35 10.56
CA PHE A 503 48.04 37.45 11.67
C PHE A 503 49.35 36.70 11.41
N PHE A 504 49.80 35.92 12.39
CA PHE A 504 50.93 35.01 12.22
C PHE A 504 50.46 33.57 12.23
N MET A 505 51.00 32.73 11.34
CA MET A 505 50.68 31.30 11.25
C MET A 505 51.95 30.45 11.36
N GLY A 506 51.86 29.31 12.04
CA GLY A 506 52.94 28.33 12.10
C GLY A 506 53.41 27.94 10.70
N LYS A 507 54.71 28.08 10.46
CA LYS A 507 55.37 27.75 9.19
C LYS A 507 55.10 26.30 8.76
N TYR A 508 54.96 25.43 9.74
CA TYR A 508 54.70 24.00 9.62
C TYR A 508 53.50 23.61 10.49
N PRO A 509 52.87 22.45 10.24
CA PRO A 509 52.13 21.74 11.28
C PRO A 509 53.01 21.56 12.53
N VAL A 510 52.41 21.58 13.72
CA VAL A 510 53.14 21.40 14.99
C VAL A 510 53.87 20.06 14.96
N THR A 511 55.16 20.06 15.26
CA THR A 511 55.96 18.83 15.24
C THR A 511 55.83 18.04 16.54
N GLN A 512 56.15 16.74 16.51
CA GLN A 512 56.16 15.90 17.72
C GLN A 512 57.15 16.42 18.78
N LYS A 513 58.28 17.02 18.36
CA LYS A 513 59.22 17.66 19.30
C LYS A 513 58.63 18.90 19.97
N GLN A 514 57.91 19.74 19.22
CA GLN A 514 57.23 20.91 19.76
C GLN A 514 56.07 20.50 20.69
N TRP A 515 55.29 19.49 20.29
CA TRP A 515 54.22 18.88 21.08
C TRP A 515 54.70 18.49 22.48
N ARG A 516 55.77 17.67 22.55
CA ARG A 516 56.32 17.17 23.82
C ARG A 516 56.66 18.29 24.82
N LEU A 517 57.21 19.41 24.34
CA LEU A 517 57.59 20.52 25.23
C LEU A 517 56.37 21.27 25.78
N VAL A 518 55.35 21.51 24.95
CA VAL A 518 54.14 22.22 25.39
C VAL A 518 53.24 21.31 26.23
N ALA A 519 53.15 20.03 25.89
CA ALA A 519 52.44 19.02 26.67
C ALA A 519 53.05 18.79 28.08
N ALA A 520 54.33 19.14 28.27
CA ALA A 520 54.99 19.09 29.58
C ALA A 520 54.76 20.35 30.45
N LEU A 521 54.20 21.43 29.88
CA LEU A 521 53.86 22.64 30.64
C LEU A 521 52.70 22.37 31.60
N PRO A 522 52.52 23.19 32.67
CA PRO A 522 51.40 23.07 33.58
C PRO A 522 50.07 23.01 32.84
N LYS A 523 49.24 22.03 33.22
CA LYS A 523 47.89 21.84 32.70
C LYS A 523 47.01 23.06 32.94
N VAL A 524 46.22 23.43 31.94
CA VAL A 524 45.17 24.45 32.04
C VAL A 524 43.81 23.79 32.28
N LYS A 525 43.36 22.91 31.37
CA LYS A 525 42.04 22.24 31.46
C LYS A 525 42.14 20.73 31.45
N ILE A 526 42.89 20.15 30.51
CA ILE A 526 43.00 18.69 30.33
C ILE A 526 44.45 18.22 30.30
N ASP A 527 44.67 16.94 30.62
CA ASP A 527 45.98 16.32 30.48
C ASP A 527 46.30 16.05 29.01
N LEU A 528 47.58 16.16 28.64
CA LEU A 528 48.06 15.85 27.30
C LEU A 528 49.04 14.68 27.40
N GLU A 529 48.79 13.64 26.61
CA GLU A 529 49.77 12.58 26.40
C GLU A 529 51.01 13.17 25.70
N SER A 530 52.20 12.81 26.18
CA SER A 530 53.44 13.38 25.67
C SER A 530 53.79 12.91 24.26
N ASP A 531 53.41 11.69 23.88
CA ASP A 531 53.79 11.08 22.60
C ASP A 531 52.62 10.35 21.91
N PRO A 532 51.57 11.08 21.50
CA PRO A 532 50.32 10.49 21.01
C PRO A 532 50.41 9.92 19.58
N SER A 533 51.38 10.37 18.78
CA SER A 533 51.44 10.10 17.34
C SER A 533 51.72 8.63 17.02
N ARG A 534 51.07 8.08 15.99
CA ARG A 534 51.33 6.74 15.48
C ARG A 534 52.72 6.63 14.83
N PHE A 535 53.04 7.53 13.91
CA PHE A 535 54.36 7.59 13.26
C PHE A 535 55.31 8.35 14.18
N LYS A 536 56.55 7.87 14.33
CA LYS A 536 57.51 8.43 15.30
C LYS A 536 58.64 9.18 14.61
N GLY A 537 58.86 10.42 15.02
CA GLY A 537 59.99 11.24 14.58
C GLY A 537 59.85 12.70 15.01
N ASP A 538 60.92 13.29 15.54
CA ASP A 538 60.89 14.64 16.13
C ASP A 538 60.36 15.73 15.20
N ASN A 539 60.66 15.63 13.90
CA ASN A 539 60.26 16.57 12.86
C ASN A 539 59.04 16.09 12.06
N LEU A 540 58.40 14.98 12.44
CA LEU A 540 57.10 14.62 11.90
C LEU A 540 56.02 15.51 12.51
N PRO A 541 54.92 15.78 11.79
CA PRO A 541 53.77 16.44 12.40
C PRO A 541 53.24 15.59 13.56
N VAL A 542 52.79 16.25 14.62
CA VAL A 542 51.98 15.56 15.63
C VAL A 542 50.65 15.20 14.99
N GLU A 543 50.36 13.91 14.96
CA GLU A 543 49.05 13.36 14.66
C GLU A 543 48.53 12.57 15.84
N CYS A 544 47.34 11.99 15.72
CA CYS A 544 46.66 11.33 16.80
C CYS A 544 46.31 12.29 17.96
N VAL A 545 45.86 13.50 17.63
CA VAL A 545 45.40 14.50 18.61
C VAL A 545 43.95 14.92 18.34
N SER A 546 43.14 15.03 19.41
CA SER A 546 41.78 15.55 19.33
C SER A 546 41.78 17.08 19.28
N TRP A 547 40.67 17.67 18.84
CA TRP A 547 40.49 19.13 18.87
C TRP A 547 40.68 19.72 20.28
N ASN A 548 40.21 19.02 21.33
CA ASN A 548 40.44 19.44 22.70
C ASN A 548 41.92 19.41 23.09
N HIS A 549 42.67 18.40 22.62
CA HIS A 549 44.12 18.30 22.84
C HIS A 549 44.84 19.50 22.21
N THR A 550 44.44 19.91 21.01
CA THR A 550 45.06 21.06 20.33
C THR A 550 44.68 22.39 20.98
N GLN A 551 43.47 22.53 21.53
CA GLN A 551 43.09 23.72 22.31
C GLN A 551 43.85 23.83 23.63
N GLU A 552 44.04 22.71 24.33
CA GLU A 552 44.88 22.67 25.52
C GLU A 552 46.33 23.05 25.20
N PHE A 553 46.87 22.54 24.09
CA PHE A 553 48.19 22.93 23.60
C PHE A 553 48.27 24.46 23.39
N CYS A 554 47.29 25.04 22.69
CA CYS A 554 47.21 26.48 22.45
C CYS A 554 47.11 27.28 23.76
N ALA A 555 46.32 26.80 24.72
CA ALA A 555 46.17 27.45 26.03
C ALA A 555 47.47 27.43 26.85
N ARG A 556 48.16 26.28 26.91
CA ARG A 556 49.46 26.16 27.59
C ARG A 556 50.52 27.04 26.94
N LEU A 557 50.57 27.05 25.61
CA LEU A 557 51.48 27.91 24.86
C LEU A 557 51.18 29.40 25.10
N SER A 558 49.90 29.77 25.14
CA SER A 558 49.48 31.14 25.41
C SER A 558 49.93 31.62 26.79
N LEU A 559 49.73 30.79 27.83
CA LEU A 559 50.17 31.11 29.19
C LEU A 559 51.69 31.19 29.32
N LYS A 560 52.44 30.30 28.67
CA LYS A 560 53.92 30.31 28.72
C LYS A 560 54.49 31.58 28.09
N THR A 561 53.86 32.08 27.03
CA THR A 561 54.42 33.12 26.16
C THR A 561 53.81 34.50 26.40
N ASN A 562 52.73 34.56 27.17
CA ASN A 562 51.90 35.74 27.35
C ASN A 562 51.42 36.34 26.02
N GLN A 563 51.14 35.48 25.05
CA GLN A 563 50.57 35.79 23.74
C GLN A 563 49.33 34.95 23.51
N THR A 564 48.45 35.36 22.61
CA THR A 564 47.27 34.57 22.26
C THR A 564 47.59 33.63 21.10
N TYR A 565 47.78 32.35 21.43
CA TYR A 565 47.84 31.25 20.46
C TYR A 565 46.50 30.53 20.39
N ARG A 566 46.10 30.17 19.17
CA ARG A 566 44.87 29.40 18.90
C ARG A 566 45.02 28.60 17.61
N LEU A 567 44.03 27.76 17.32
CA LEU A 567 43.86 27.19 15.98
C LEU A 567 43.52 28.29 14.97
N PRO A 568 43.92 28.15 13.69
CA PRO A 568 43.41 29.02 12.62
C PRO A 568 41.89 28.89 12.51
N SER A 569 41.21 29.97 12.12
CA SER A 569 39.88 29.80 11.54
C SER A 569 40.00 29.11 10.17
N GLU A 570 38.91 28.52 9.72
CA GLU A 570 38.84 27.86 8.42
C GLU A 570 39.13 28.86 7.28
N ALA A 571 38.66 30.10 7.44
CA ALA A 571 38.93 31.22 6.55
C ALA A 571 40.40 31.63 6.54
N GLU A 572 41.03 31.77 7.72
CA GLU A 572 42.46 32.07 7.84
C GLU A 572 43.32 30.99 7.19
N TRP A 573 42.95 29.72 7.39
CA TRP A 573 43.65 28.59 6.80
C TRP A 573 43.55 28.59 5.27
N GLU A 574 42.36 28.75 4.69
CA GLU A 574 42.19 28.74 3.23
C GLU A 574 42.88 29.95 2.58
N TYR A 575 42.72 31.13 3.17
CA TYR A 575 43.38 32.35 2.72
C TYR A 575 44.91 32.15 2.67
N ALA A 576 45.47 31.65 3.78
CA ALA A 576 46.89 31.40 3.89
C ALA A 576 47.34 30.31 2.91
N CYS A 577 46.57 29.22 2.74
CA CYS A 577 46.86 28.12 1.82
C CYS A 577 46.97 28.60 0.37
N ARG A 578 45.97 29.36 -0.10
CA ARG A 578 45.90 29.87 -1.46
C ARG A 578 47.04 30.82 -1.78
N GLY A 579 47.47 31.65 -0.82
CA GLY A 579 48.54 32.62 -1.01
C GLY A 579 48.34 33.51 -2.25
N GLY A 580 47.09 33.90 -2.50
CA GLY A 580 46.67 34.71 -3.66
C GLY A 580 46.33 33.94 -4.94
N THR A 581 46.43 32.62 -4.95
CA THR A 581 46.04 31.80 -6.12
C THR A 581 44.55 31.43 -6.11
N THR A 582 43.99 31.25 -7.31
CA THR A 582 42.60 30.82 -7.50
C THR A 582 42.48 29.38 -8.01
N THR A 583 43.60 28.73 -8.29
CA THR A 583 43.66 27.33 -8.72
C THR A 583 43.33 26.36 -7.57
N PRO A 584 42.97 25.09 -7.86
CA PRO A 584 42.71 24.08 -6.83
C PRO A 584 43.87 23.87 -5.86
N PHE A 585 45.12 24.02 -6.31
CA PHE A 585 46.32 23.96 -5.47
C PHE A 585 47.14 25.24 -5.66
N TYR A 586 47.91 25.65 -4.63
CA TYR A 586 48.72 26.88 -4.71
C TYR A 586 49.84 26.85 -5.77
N PHE A 587 50.17 25.67 -6.29
CA PHE A 587 51.15 25.47 -7.36
C PHE A 587 50.51 25.22 -8.74
N GLY A 588 49.18 25.13 -8.87
CA GLY A 588 48.51 25.01 -10.18
C GLY A 588 47.22 24.19 -10.19
N GLU A 589 46.82 23.77 -11.40
CA GLU A 589 45.57 23.04 -11.67
C GLU A 589 45.62 21.53 -11.33
N THR A 590 46.81 21.02 -11.00
CA THR A 590 47.04 19.61 -10.66
C THR A 590 48.12 19.48 -9.60
N ILE A 591 48.33 18.26 -9.09
CA ILE A 591 49.23 17.93 -7.99
C ILE A 591 50.15 16.76 -8.37
N SER A 592 51.37 16.78 -7.83
CA SER A 592 52.40 15.76 -7.99
C SER A 592 52.92 15.32 -6.62
N THR A 593 53.30 14.05 -6.49
CA THR A 593 53.92 13.50 -5.27
C THR A 593 55.31 14.09 -4.96
N GLU A 594 55.85 14.91 -5.86
CA GLU A 594 57.04 15.75 -5.65
C GLU A 594 56.75 17.09 -4.96
N LEU A 595 55.48 17.49 -4.87
CA LEU A 595 55.03 18.77 -4.32
C LEU A 595 54.19 18.63 -3.04
N ALA A 596 53.69 17.43 -2.74
CA ALA A 596 52.94 17.14 -1.53
C ALA A 596 52.97 15.64 -1.18
N ASN A 597 52.59 15.33 0.06
CA ASN A 597 52.40 13.95 0.52
C ASN A 597 50.91 13.60 0.57
N TYR A 598 50.46 12.72 -0.33
CA TYR A 598 49.08 12.25 -0.46
C TYR A 598 49.06 10.84 -1.04
N HIS A 599 47.87 10.27 -1.29
CA HIS A 599 47.74 8.96 -1.92
C HIS A 599 48.12 8.98 -3.42
N GLY A 600 49.41 8.83 -3.71
CA GLY A 600 50.02 8.95 -5.05
C GLY A 600 49.49 8.02 -6.15
N ASN A 601 48.78 6.93 -5.81
CA ASN A 601 48.15 6.07 -6.83
C ASN A 601 46.97 6.70 -7.58
N TYR A 602 46.54 7.90 -7.18
CA TYR A 602 45.45 8.66 -7.78
C TYR A 602 45.94 9.98 -8.36
N THR A 603 45.20 10.50 -9.33
CA THR A 603 45.51 11.74 -10.05
C THR A 603 44.42 12.77 -9.85
N TYR A 604 44.73 14.04 -10.13
CA TYR A 604 43.75 15.12 -10.20
C TYR A 604 43.97 15.89 -11.49
N GLY A 605 42.92 16.13 -12.27
CA GLY A 605 43.03 16.73 -13.61
C GLY A 605 44.04 15.98 -14.49
N GLY A 606 44.90 16.72 -15.21
CA GLY A 606 45.93 16.17 -16.09
C GLY A 606 47.19 15.63 -15.40
N GLY A 607 47.19 15.46 -14.08
CA GLY A 607 48.34 14.96 -13.31
C GLY A 607 48.66 13.48 -13.57
N ALA A 608 49.82 13.04 -13.09
CA ALA A 608 50.29 11.66 -13.20
C ALA A 608 50.30 10.95 -11.83
N LYS A 609 50.16 9.62 -11.84
CA LYS A 609 50.33 8.80 -10.63
C LYS A 609 51.79 8.89 -10.16
N GLY A 610 51.98 8.82 -8.85
CA GLY A 610 53.28 8.91 -8.21
C GLY A 610 53.41 8.01 -6.98
N GLU A 611 54.42 8.30 -6.16
CA GLU A 611 54.73 7.53 -4.96
C GLU A 611 53.64 7.68 -3.88
N TYR A 612 53.00 6.57 -3.50
CA TYR A 612 52.21 6.51 -2.27
C TYR A 612 53.08 6.10 -1.08
N ARG A 613 53.36 7.04 -0.18
CA ARG A 613 54.31 6.84 0.93
C ARG A 613 53.74 6.06 2.10
N GLY A 614 52.41 6.03 2.26
CA GLY A 614 51.73 5.29 3.33
C GLY A 614 52.02 5.77 4.76
N LYS A 615 52.60 6.97 4.93
CA LYS A 615 52.91 7.59 6.22
C LYS A 615 53.15 9.10 6.10
N THR A 616 53.17 9.79 7.23
CA THR A 616 53.62 11.19 7.32
C THR A 616 55.09 11.34 6.92
N THR A 617 55.44 12.53 6.43
CA THR A 617 56.82 12.94 6.13
C THR A 617 57.24 14.05 7.09
N GLU A 618 58.55 14.26 7.24
CA GLU A 618 59.07 15.42 7.97
C GLU A 618 58.46 16.71 7.41
N VAL A 619 58.11 17.62 8.32
CA VAL A 619 57.53 18.90 7.93
C VAL A 619 58.53 19.68 7.05
N GLY A 620 58.02 20.39 6.05
CA GLY A 620 58.86 21.17 5.16
C GLY A 620 59.62 20.38 4.10
N LYS A 621 59.32 19.08 3.92
CA LYS A 621 59.93 18.25 2.88
C LYS A 621 59.65 18.74 1.45
N PHE A 622 58.49 19.35 1.24
CA PHE A 622 58.04 19.87 -0.06
C PHE A 622 58.17 21.39 -0.13
N PRO A 623 58.14 22.00 -1.33
CA PRO A 623 58.15 23.47 -1.45
C PRO A 623 57.03 24.14 -0.66
N ALA A 624 57.26 25.38 -0.23
CA ALA A 624 56.26 26.16 0.47
C ALA A 624 55.22 26.73 -0.49
N ASN A 625 54.09 27.17 0.05
CA ASN A 625 53.14 27.98 -0.68
C ASN A 625 53.65 29.43 -0.85
N PRO A 626 52.93 30.30 -1.61
CA PRO A 626 53.37 31.66 -1.88
C PRO A 626 53.61 32.55 -0.65
N CYS A 627 53.08 32.17 0.53
CA CYS A 627 53.25 32.88 1.79
C CYS A 627 54.41 32.34 2.64
N GLY A 628 55.08 31.25 2.22
CA GLY A 628 56.16 30.63 2.99
C GLY A 628 55.68 29.58 4.00
N LEU A 629 54.44 29.09 3.86
CA LEU A 629 53.89 28.01 4.66
C LEU A 629 54.06 26.67 3.95
N TYR A 630 54.40 25.63 4.72
CA TYR A 630 54.67 24.30 4.19
C TYR A 630 53.52 23.35 4.48
N ASP A 631 53.45 22.27 3.70
CA ASP A 631 52.52 21.14 3.87
C ASP A 631 51.03 21.50 3.78
N MET A 632 50.68 22.64 3.17
CA MET A 632 49.28 23.13 3.07
C MET A 632 48.37 22.27 2.16
N CYS A 633 48.91 21.33 1.38
CA CYS A 633 48.15 20.49 0.44
C CYS A 633 48.38 18.98 0.68
N GLY A 634 48.68 18.56 1.91
CA GLY A 634 48.89 17.15 2.22
C GLY A 634 49.55 16.91 3.58
N ASN A 635 50.19 15.74 3.73
CA ASN A 635 50.80 15.25 4.96
C ASN A 635 49.78 14.92 6.05
N VAL A 636 49.13 15.92 6.66
CA VAL A 636 48.08 15.74 7.67
C VAL A 636 46.95 16.74 7.45
N TRP A 637 45.71 16.29 7.70
CA TRP A 637 44.58 17.21 7.89
C TRP A 637 44.84 18.05 9.14
N GLU A 638 44.35 19.28 9.16
CA GLU A 638 44.61 20.21 10.24
C GLU A 638 43.34 20.72 10.88
N TRP A 639 43.29 20.62 12.21
CA TRP A 639 42.22 21.19 13.02
C TRP A 639 42.10 22.71 12.84
N CYS A 640 40.88 23.16 12.57
CA CYS A 640 40.49 24.58 12.61
C CYS A 640 39.65 24.88 13.86
N GLN A 641 39.51 26.16 14.18
CA GLN A 641 38.73 26.65 15.31
C GLN A 641 37.21 26.43 15.11
N ASP A 642 36.78 26.35 13.84
CA ASP A 642 35.39 26.36 13.39
C ASP A 642 34.64 25.06 13.69
N GLU A 643 33.39 25.22 14.09
CA GLU A 643 32.40 24.15 14.06
C GLU A 643 32.07 23.80 12.60
N TRP A 644 31.82 22.53 12.33
CA TRP A 644 31.47 22.07 10.99
C TRP A 644 30.13 22.67 10.54
N HIS A 645 30.07 23.11 9.29
CA HIS A 645 28.83 23.55 8.64
C HIS A 645 28.77 22.93 7.24
N GLY A 646 27.64 22.36 6.85
CA GLY A 646 27.49 21.63 5.60
C GLY A 646 27.52 22.48 4.32
N ASN A 647 27.67 23.79 4.44
CA ASN A 647 27.82 24.79 3.37
C ASN A 647 28.31 26.12 3.97
N TYR A 648 28.50 27.15 3.14
CA TYR A 648 28.89 28.51 3.53
C TYR A 648 27.72 29.51 3.61
N ILE A 649 26.46 29.04 3.63
CA ILE A 649 25.32 29.95 3.79
C ILE A 649 25.38 30.55 5.20
N ASN A 650 25.54 31.87 5.28
CA ASN A 650 25.74 32.65 6.50
C ASN A 650 27.11 32.45 7.18
N ALA A 651 28.13 31.99 6.44
CA ALA A 651 29.49 31.95 6.95
C ALA A 651 30.01 33.36 7.30
N PRO A 652 30.83 33.53 8.35
CA PRO A 652 31.47 34.79 8.66
C PRO A 652 32.34 35.30 7.52
N THR A 653 32.28 36.60 7.24
CA THR A 653 33.01 37.24 6.14
C THR A 653 34.21 38.06 6.61
N ASP A 654 34.55 38.01 7.89
CA ASP A 654 35.60 38.81 8.56
C ASP A 654 36.81 37.98 9.02
N GLY A 655 36.88 36.72 8.58
CA GLY A 655 37.95 35.79 8.95
C GLY A 655 37.82 35.19 10.36
N SER A 656 36.77 35.54 11.12
CA SER A 656 36.48 34.90 12.39
C SER A 656 36.05 33.44 12.21
N ALA A 657 36.25 32.64 13.26
CA ALA A 657 35.84 31.24 13.25
C ALA A 657 34.31 31.13 13.37
N TRP A 658 33.72 30.24 12.59
CA TRP A 658 32.28 29.98 12.59
C TRP A 658 31.90 29.01 13.73
N SER A 659 31.30 29.53 14.79
CA SER A 659 30.86 28.74 15.95
C SER A 659 29.47 29.20 16.42
N ASN A 660 28.55 28.23 16.55
CA ASN A 660 27.17 28.46 17.00
C ASN A 660 26.88 27.76 18.33
N GLY A 661 27.84 27.02 18.91
CA GLY A 661 27.73 26.36 20.21
C GLY A 661 26.86 25.11 20.23
N SER A 662 26.52 24.56 19.05
CA SER A 662 25.53 23.49 18.92
C SER A 662 26.02 22.29 18.11
N ASN A 663 27.26 22.31 17.59
CA ASN A 663 27.79 21.20 16.80
C ASN A 663 28.89 20.41 17.53
N ASN A 664 28.81 19.08 17.42
CA ASN A 664 29.83 18.16 17.94
C ASN A 664 30.94 17.84 16.93
N TYR A 665 30.90 18.41 15.72
CA TYR A 665 31.90 18.21 14.67
C TYR A 665 32.71 19.48 14.43
N MET A 666 34.03 19.34 14.31
CA MET A 666 34.96 20.45 14.05
C MET A 666 35.59 20.32 12.67
N SER A 667 35.81 21.47 12.02
CA SER A 667 36.34 21.52 10.66
C SER A 667 37.82 21.14 10.59
N LEU A 668 38.16 20.46 9.50
CA LEU A 668 39.52 20.11 9.08
C LEU A 668 39.83 20.75 7.73
N ARG A 669 41.06 21.20 7.56
CA ARG A 669 41.59 21.73 6.30
C ARG A 669 42.92 21.10 5.89
N GLY A 670 43.25 21.20 4.60
CA GLY A 670 44.47 20.62 4.04
C GLY A 670 44.20 19.41 3.16
N GLY A 671 44.59 18.26 3.68
CA GLY A 671 44.62 16.97 3.01
C GLY A 671 45.61 16.10 3.76
N SER A 672 45.76 14.82 3.42
CA SER A 672 46.66 13.95 4.18
C SER A 672 47.35 12.92 3.30
N TRP A 673 48.46 12.38 3.81
CA TRP A 673 49.20 11.27 3.25
C TRP A 673 48.31 10.11 2.76
N VAL A 674 47.16 9.85 3.40
CA VAL A 674 46.27 8.71 3.08
C VAL A 674 45.16 9.04 2.08
N TYR A 675 44.85 10.33 1.88
CA TYR A 675 43.72 10.73 1.05
C TYR A 675 44.12 10.98 -0.40
N VAL A 676 43.15 10.76 -1.30
CA VAL A 676 43.30 11.01 -2.73
C VAL A 676 43.46 12.53 -3.00
N PRO A 677 44.13 12.93 -4.10
CA PRO A 677 44.48 14.33 -4.34
C PRO A 677 43.30 15.30 -4.44
N HIS A 678 42.10 14.80 -4.74
CA HIS A 678 40.89 15.61 -4.72
C HIS A 678 40.63 16.30 -3.36
N PHE A 679 41.05 15.66 -2.26
CA PHE A 679 40.92 16.17 -0.90
C PHE A 679 42.10 17.02 -0.44
N CYS A 680 43.05 17.31 -1.33
CA CYS A 680 44.23 18.12 -1.05
C CYS A 680 44.11 19.55 -1.61
N ARG A 681 42.94 19.90 -2.17
CA ARG A 681 42.70 21.22 -2.75
C ARG A 681 42.63 22.26 -1.65
N SER A 682 42.96 23.51 -1.96
CA SER A 682 42.88 24.61 -1.00
C SER A 682 41.47 24.78 -0.42
N ALA A 683 40.42 24.54 -1.22
CA ALA A 683 39.02 24.61 -0.80
C ALA A 683 38.52 23.37 -0.04
N SER A 684 39.27 22.26 -0.04
CA SER A 684 38.78 21.00 0.54
C SER A 684 38.52 21.13 2.03
N ARG A 685 37.32 20.71 2.44
CA ARG A 685 36.91 20.67 3.85
C ARG A 685 36.61 19.24 4.27
N ASN A 686 36.90 18.93 5.52
CA ASN A 686 36.47 17.69 6.16
C ASN A 686 36.06 17.99 7.60
N TYR A 687 35.55 17.01 8.33
CA TYR A 687 35.12 17.18 9.71
C TYR A 687 35.31 15.92 10.53
N VAL A 688 35.53 16.09 11.83
CA VAL A 688 35.62 14.99 12.80
C VAL A 688 34.92 15.39 14.09
N ASN A 689 34.33 14.41 14.78
CA ASN A 689 33.64 14.62 16.06
C ASN A 689 34.65 14.95 17.18
N TRP A 690 34.48 16.08 17.88
CA TRP A 690 35.40 16.49 18.95
C TRP A 690 35.18 15.77 20.29
N VAL A 691 34.03 15.11 20.48
CA VAL A 691 33.61 14.46 21.73
C VAL A 691 34.07 13.00 21.83
N GLU A 692 34.35 12.34 20.70
CA GLU A 692 34.80 10.95 20.67
C GLU A 692 36.25 10.83 21.16
N ARG A 693 36.40 10.55 22.46
CA ARG A 693 37.71 10.34 23.12
C ARG A 693 38.50 9.12 22.63
N GLY A 694 37.96 8.31 21.70
CA GLY A 694 38.54 7.04 21.26
C GLY A 694 38.97 6.94 19.80
N PHE A 695 38.49 7.84 18.92
CA PHE A 695 38.85 7.82 17.49
C PHE A 695 39.92 8.85 17.20
N ILE A 696 41.14 8.46 17.52
CA ILE A 696 42.33 9.27 17.32
C ILE A 696 42.92 8.89 15.94
N TYR A 697 42.89 9.85 15.00
CA TYR A 697 43.26 9.61 13.60
C TYR A 697 44.74 9.92 13.34
N ASP A 698 45.44 8.94 12.74
CA ASP A 698 46.87 8.99 12.39
C ASP A 698 47.22 9.90 11.18
N HIS A 699 46.27 10.73 10.81
CA HIS A 699 46.33 11.62 9.66
C HIS A 699 45.77 13.01 9.97
N VAL A 700 45.45 13.29 11.23
CA VAL A 700 44.94 14.59 11.68
C VAL A 700 45.92 15.19 12.69
N GLY A 701 46.47 16.35 12.34
CA GLY A 701 47.31 17.20 13.17
C GLY A 701 46.75 18.62 13.24
N PHE A 702 47.62 19.61 13.43
CA PHE A 702 47.23 21.02 13.46
C PHE A 702 48.43 21.94 13.30
N ARG A 703 48.14 23.21 12.99
CA ARG A 703 49.06 24.34 13.18
C ARG A 703 48.38 25.40 14.04
N VAL A 704 49.16 26.37 14.49
CA VAL A 704 48.66 27.46 15.35
C VAL A 704 48.78 28.81 14.67
N VAL A 705 47.95 29.75 15.10
CA VAL A 705 48.05 31.16 14.75
C VAL A 705 48.24 32.01 16.00
N CYS A 706 48.82 33.19 15.82
CA CYS A 706 49.02 34.17 16.86
C CYS A 706 48.61 35.57 16.40
N VAL A 707 47.86 36.28 17.25
CA VAL A 707 47.50 37.69 17.04
C VAL A 707 48.41 38.53 17.94
N VAL A 708 49.34 39.27 17.33
CA VAL A 708 50.29 40.13 18.05
C VAL A 708 49.78 41.57 17.99
N GLY A 709 49.71 42.26 19.13
CA GLY A 709 49.38 43.69 19.18
C GLY A 709 50.47 44.54 18.52
N ARG A 710 50.06 45.42 17.58
CA ARG A 710 50.84 46.42 16.80
C ARG A 710 52.32 46.10 16.50
N ILE A 711 52.59 45.86 15.21
CA ILE A 711 53.92 45.82 14.60
C ILE A 711 54.51 47.25 14.61
N LEU A 712 55.68 47.46 15.21
CA LEU A 712 56.45 48.69 15.00
C LEU A 712 57.23 48.52 13.69
N GLN A 713 56.91 49.36 12.69
CA GLN A 713 57.65 49.46 11.42
C GLN A 713 59.04 50.06 11.62
#